data_AF-A0A7C5B6L7-F1
#
_entry.id   AF-A0A7C5B6L7-F1
#
_cell.length_a   1.000
_cell.length_b   1.000
_cell.length_c   1.000
_cell.angle_alpha   90.00
_cell.angle_beta   90.00
_cell.angle_gamma   90.00
#
_symmetry.space_group_name_H-M   'P 1'
#
loop_
_entity.id
_entity.type
_entity.pdbx_description
1 polymer ?
#
loop_
_entity_poly.entity_id
_entity_poly.type
_entity_poly.pdbx_seq_one_letter_code
_entity_poly.pdbx_strand_id
1 'polypeptide(L)'
;MNFRALIFLSTVGLLLLSLGLTAAAAEKETKDFVCGTVHPDSMLKQLQEAIQRGELPDYRLYPPPPVGEFTPISHDLIVPKTPVTPADLFLYEDTNKRLVNAFNFSQLQALMVNAANALIARDGDQWDIIAYFLAHEPHAASQIGAAFYTGVKNDVSGIGQSIYDIHGSIGLAGTNVQGMVMMWNIGGWDADSSDMADYTLLVMGQELEHRFGMFLASTDNGLTLQGDDAACGRSSHWYWGLDAQGSGMEAGEWVGSSPAVLDSTQAPGLVGGIGLWFNTDIPGGVWSFPDLYLMGYVNPDEMDTLSSELRYMNDNCSSPYSGSISTFTSTNIIATNGERIPDAANSQHSFRTAWIVFYQPGDPPSTGELQRIADILNKWTPLWNYSSLGRGIMDNAILPPFVMSSLPASMAASLNSFDPKKDRFVPSLDTVGYNIVVTDSAGTHDPSSGLLHYSANGGAYQTAPLVSLGGGTYHVILPALPCEQSINYYVSFLNSDSSYTITEPLGSSTTPFNALSIRSDTLIFSDDFETDMGWTVGFTGDNATTGIWTRVDPIGTGAQPEDDNDTGSGTRCYVTGQGAPYGDTAEVLGRNDVDGGRTSLISPAFDLAGKNGVIRYARWYSNNSGANPETQKMAITISNDNGVTFPETLEVVSENQISWVIKQFVVNHYIAPSSQMKVRFEASDLGAGSLVEAGVDDFEVFAIDISYTPADVNGVPPVSLPDVIHLVNFVFDKDRPATTCLGSAPGNCWTPNPLCRGDVNGSGGNPNLQDVIYLVNYVFDKDRLATGCLGSSPGNCWTVVRTGECCL
;
A
#
# COMPACT_ATOMS: atom_id res chain seq x y z
N MET A 1 -2.11 -2.99 82.04
CA MET A 1 -1.46 -2.47 80.81
C MET A 1 -0.99 -3.68 80.00
N ASN A 2 -1.38 -3.97 78.77
CA ASN A 2 -2.37 -3.38 77.87
C ASN A 2 -2.86 -4.48 76.92
N PHE A 3 -4.10 -4.96 77.09
CA PHE A 3 -4.77 -5.82 76.09
C PHE A 3 -4.95 -5.09 74.75
N ARG A 4 -4.91 -3.76 74.77
CA ARG A 4 -4.82 -2.90 73.57
C ARG A 4 -3.50 -2.99 72.83
N ALA A 5 -2.39 -3.40 73.46
CA ALA A 5 -1.09 -3.51 72.79
C ALA A 5 -0.97 -4.80 71.96
N LEU A 6 -1.58 -5.90 72.39
CA LEU A 6 -1.53 -7.17 71.66
C LEU A 6 -2.38 -7.13 70.37
N ILE A 7 -3.53 -6.44 70.41
CA ILE A 7 -4.40 -6.24 69.23
C ILE A 7 -3.78 -5.26 68.24
N PHE A 8 -3.05 -4.24 68.72
CA PHE A 8 -2.35 -3.28 67.85
C PHE A 8 -1.11 -3.91 67.17
N LEU A 9 -0.38 -4.79 67.87
CA LEU A 9 0.75 -5.52 67.28
C LEU A 9 0.31 -6.58 66.25
N SER A 10 -0.86 -7.22 66.41
CA SER A 10 -1.38 -8.16 65.41
C SER A 10 -1.95 -7.47 64.18
N THR A 11 -2.61 -6.31 64.33
CA THR A 11 -3.13 -5.53 63.19
C THR A 11 -2.03 -4.81 62.43
N VAL A 12 -1.03 -4.24 63.10
CA VAL A 12 0.12 -3.59 62.44
C VAL A 12 1.06 -4.63 61.82
N GLY A 13 1.20 -5.82 62.41
CA GLY A 13 1.97 -6.94 61.83
C GLY A 13 1.33 -7.53 60.57
N LEU A 14 -0.01 -7.65 60.52
CA LEU A 14 -0.72 -8.05 59.29
C LEU A 14 -0.64 -6.97 58.21
N LEU A 15 -0.74 -5.69 58.59
CA LEU A 15 -0.68 -4.56 57.65
C LEU A 15 0.72 -4.38 57.05
N LEU A 16 1.79 -4.65 57.82
CA LEU A 16 3.17 -4.60 57.34
C LEU A 16 3.56 -5.83 56.50
N LEU A 17 2.98 -7.00 56.76
CA LEU A 17 3.10 -8.15 55.85
C LEU A 17 2.35 -7.90 54.54
N SER A 18 1.15 -7.30 54.58
CA SER A 18 0.41 -6.96 53.36
C SER A 18 1.12 -5.90 52.53
N LEU A 19 1.68 -4.85 53.15
CA LEU A 19 2.43 -3.79 52.45
C LEU A 19 3.80 -4.25 51.90
N GLY A 20 4.46 -5.21 52.57
CA GLY A 20 5.72 -5.80 52.10
C GLY A 20 5.54 -6.82 50.96
N LEU A 21 4.38 -7.48 50.88
CA LEU A 21 4.00 -8.36 49.79
C LEU A 21 3.53 -7.58 48.55
N THR A 22 2.82 -6.46 48.73
CA THR A 22 2.36 -5.61 47.62
C THR A 22 3.50 -4.90 46.89
N ALA A 23 4.55 -4.48 47.59
CA ALA A 23 5.69 -3.80 46.96
C ALA A 23 6.62 -4.77 46.19
N ALA A 24 6.75 -6.02 46.65
CA ALA A 24 7.56 -7.04 45.98
C ALA A 24 6.83 -7.75 44.82
N ALA A 25 5.50 -7.72 44.80
CA ALA A 25 4.67 -8.17 43.67
C ALA A 25 4.65 -7.13 42.54
N ALA A 26 4.42 -5.86 42.87
CA ALA A 26 4.35 -4.77 41.89
C ALA A 26 5.68 -4.54 41.12
N GLU A 27 6.84 -4.76 41.73
CA GLU A 27 8.15 -4.62 41.04
C GLU A 27 8.57 -5.86 40.22
N LYS A 28 7.84 -6.99 40.32
CA LYS A 28 8.16 -8.24 39.60
C LYS A 28 7.14 -8.62 38.53
N GLU A 29 5.99 -7.95 38.46
CA GLU A 29 4.83 -8.33 37.64
C GLU A 29 4.77 -7.74 36.22
N THR A 30 5.68 -6.87 35.80
CA THR A 30 5.69 -6.35 34.41
C THR A 30 6.46 -7.22 33.41
N LYS A 31 6.99 -8.39 33.81
CA LYS A 31 7.84 -9.20 32.90
C LYS A 31 7.43 -10.66 32.68
N ASP A 32 6.51 -11.24 33.44
CA ASP A 32 6.16 -12.66 33.32
C ASP A 32 4.65 -12.92 33.56
N PHE A 33 3.74 -12.13 32.98
CA PHE A 33 2.29 -12.44 33.03
C PHE A 33 1.95 -13.54 32.01
N VAL A 34 1.31 -14.61 32.48
CA VAL A 34 0.76 -15.70 31.66
C VAL A 34 -0.77 -15.50 31.64
N CYS A 35 -1.35 -15.14 30.49
CA CYS A 35 -2.81 -15.08 30.35
C CYS A 35 -3.44 -16.43 30.69
N GLY A 36 -4.62 -16.39 31.28
CA GLY A 36 -5.26 -17.57 31.83
C GLY A 36 -4.65 -18.07 33.15
N THR A 37 -3.90 -17.24 33.85
CA THR A 37 -3.68 -17.42 35.29
C THR A 37 -4.64 -16.53 36.06
N VAL A 38 -5.10 -17.00 37.22
CA VAL A 38 -5.97 -16.23 38.13
C VAL A 38 -5.23 -14.96 38.51
N HIS A 39 -5.78 -13.80 38.11
CA HIS A 39 -5.26 -12.50 38.50
C HIS A 39 -4.98 -12.50 40.03
N PRO A 40 -3.83 -12.02 40.52
CA PRO A 40 -3.57 -11.89 41.95
C PRO A 40 -4.70 -11.14 42.68
N ASP A 41 -5.33 -10.18 41.99
CA ASP A 41 -6.51 -9.47 42.49
C ASP A 41 -7.77 -10.32 42.51
N SER A 42 -7.99 -11.30 41.63
CA SER A 42 -9.16 -12.19 41.75
C SER A 42 -9.01 -13.19 42.91
N MET A 43 -7.78 -13.63 43.22
CA MET A 43 -7.49 -14.34 44.49
C MET A 43 -7.71 -13.43 45.71
N LEU A 44 -7.25 -12.18 45.66
CA LEU A 44 -7.43 -11.20 46.73
C LEU A 44 -8.91 -10.84 46.92
N LYS A 45 -9.68 -10.75 45.84
CA LYS A 45 -11.13 -10.46 45.74
C LYS A 45 -11.94 -11.62 46.34
N GLN A 46 -11.62 -12.88 46.00
CA GLN A 46 -12.24 -14.06 46.62
C GLN A 46 -11.94 -14.16 48.13
N LEU A 47 -10.72 -13.79 48.55
CA LEU A 47 -10.35 -13.68 49.96
C LEU A 47 -11.12 -12.56 50.69
N GLN A 48 -11.28 -11.40 50.06
CA GLN A 48 -12.06 -10.28 50.60
C GLN A 48 -13.55 -10.63 50.71
N GLU A 49 -14.11 -11.34 49.73
CA GLU A 49 -15.50 -11.81 49.74
C GLU A 49 -15.76 -12.88 50.81
N ALA A 50 -14.84 -13.84 50.98
CA ALA A 50 -14.92 -14.82 52.07
C ALA A 50 -14.88 -14.13 53.45
N ILE A 51 -14.02 -13.11 53.60
CA ILE A 51 -13.96 -12.29 54.82
C ILE A 51 -15.27 -11.51 55.04
N GLN A 52 -15.88 -10.96 53.99
CA GLN A 52 -17.18 -10.27 54.10
C GLN A 52 -18.34 -11.20 54.44
N ARG A 53 -18.29 -12.48 54.04
CA ARG A 53 -19.26 -13.53 54.41
C ARG A 53 -19.03 -14.11 55.82
N GLY A 54 -17.95 -13.73 56.50
CA GLY A 54 -17.58 -14.26 57.82
C GLY A 54 -16.97 -15.67 57.78
N GLU A 55 -16.49 -16.09 56.62
CA GLU A 55 -15.84 -17.37 56.38
C GLU A 55 -14.34 -17.25 56.70
N LEU A 56 -13.73 -18.32 57.23
CA LEU A 56 -12.27 -18.38 57.31
C LEU A 56 -11.75 -18.62 55.89
N PRO A 57 -10.90 -17.75 55.34
CA PRO A 57 -10.40 -17.93 53.98
C PRO A 57 -9.54 -19.20 53.92
N ASP A 58 -10.08 -20.25 53.29
CA ASP A 58 -9.36 -21.47 52.96
C ASP A 58 -9.29 -21.58 51.43
N TYR A 59 -8.10 -21.28 50.90
CA TYR A 59 -7.76 -21.35 49.48
C TYR A 59 -7.97 -22.75 48.86
N ARG A 60 -8.17 -23.80 49.68
CA ARG A 60 -8.41 -25.17 49.23
C ARG A 60 -9.88 -25.47 48.95
N LEU A 61 -10.80 -24.61 49.40
CA LEU A 61 -12.24 -24.78 49.23
C LEU A 61 -12.78 -24.12 47.95
N TYR A 62 -12.00 -23.23 47.34
CA TYR A 62 -12.30 -22.53 46.09
C TYR A 62 -11.13 -22.71 45.12
N PRO A 63 -10.95 -23.91 44.54
CA PRO A 63 -9.98 -24.05 43.45
C PRO A 63 -10.44 -23.12 42.32
N PRO A 64 -9.55 -22.28 41.77
CA PRO A 64 -9.90 -21.49 40.60
C PRO A 64 -10.42 -22.40 39.49
N PRO A 65 -11.32 -21.91 38.62
CA PRO A 65 -11.68 -22.66 37.42
C PRO A 65 -10.37 -23.04 36.70
N PRO A 66 -10.29 -24.23 36.08
CA PRO A 66 -9.16 -24.56 35.22
C PRO A 66 -9.20 -23.61 34.03
N VAL A 67 -8.45 -22.50 34.12
CA VAL A 67 -8.30 -21.56 33.02
C VAL A 67 -7.23 -22.12 32.09
N GLY A 68 -7.50 -22.10 30.79
CA GLY A 68 -6.50 -22.49 29.79
C GLY A 68 -5.36 -21.48 29.80
N GLU A 69 -4.12 -21.92 30.00
CA GLU A 69 -2.95 -21.04 29.91
C GLU A 69 -2.74 -20.61 28.45
N PHE A 70 -2.67 -19.30 28.21
CA PHE A 70 -2.26 -18.68 26.96
C PHE A 70 -1.19 -17.64 27.29
N THR A 71 -0.07 -17.57 26.58
CA THR A 71 0.91 -16.49 26.80
C THR A 71 0.94 -15.64 25.54
N PRO A 72 0.34 -14.43 25.54
CA PRO A 72 0.50 -13.51 24.44
C PRO A 72 1.99 -13.15 24.29
N ILE A 73 2.39 -12.84 23.07
CA ILE A 73 3.69 -12.22 22.83
C ILE A 73 3.66 -10.84 23.52
N SER A 74 4.67 -10.52 24.32
CA SER A 74 4.82 -9.20 24.96
C SER A 74 4.60 -8.09 23.93
N HIS A 75 3.76 -7.10 24.26
CA HIS A 75 3.51 -5.91 23.42
C HIS A 75 4.83 -5.26 22.96
N ASP A 76 5.82 -5.16 23.86
CA ASP A 76 7.15 -4.59 23.58
C ASP A 76 8.02 -5.39 22.60
N LEU A 77 7.64 -6.62 22.24
CA LEU A 77 8.35 -7.48 21.29
C LEU A 77 7.70 -7.48 19.89
N ILE A 78 6.52 -6.89 19.75
CA ILE A 78 5.82 -6.75 18.47
C ILE A 78 6.17 -5.37 17.93
N VAL A 79 7.34 -5.26 17.30
CA VAL A 79 7.71 -4.04 16.57
C VAL A 79 7.26 -4.23 15.12
N PRO A 80 6.37 -3.38 14.58
CA PRO A 80 6.13 -3.34 13.14
C PRO A 80 7.50 -3.23 12.45
N LYS A 81 7.83 -4.15 11.54
CA LYS A 81 9.17 -4.18 10.90
C LYS A 81 9.48 -2.86 10.17
N THR A 82 8.45 -2.09 9.84
CA THR A 82 8.57 -0.70 9.43
C THR A 82 7.45 0.14 10.04
N PRO A 83 7.76 1.31 10.63
CA PRO A 83 6.77 2.25 11.10
C PRO A 83 5.99 2.90 9.95
N VAL A 84 4.72 3.21 10.18
CA VAL A 84 3.95 4.18 9.39
C VAL A 84 4.66 5.53 9.44
N THR A 85 4.71 6.20 8.28
CA THR A 85 5.32 7.53 8.10
C THR A 85 4.28 8.52 7.57
N PRO A 86 4.54 9.84 7.60
CA PRO A 86 3.69 10.83 6.94
C PRO A 86 3.39 10.54 5.45
N ALA A 87 4.30 9.86 4.75
CA ALA A 87 4.14 9.49 3.34
C ALA A 87 3.08 8.38 3.12
N ASP A 88 2.73 7.64 4.18
CA ASP A 88 1.69 6.62 4.15
C ASP A 88 0.27 7.21 4.30
N LEU A 89 0.13 8.52 4.44
CA LEU A 89 -1.16 9.20 4.59
C LEU A 89 -1.63 9.78 3.25
N PHE A 90 -2.90 9.56 2.92
CA PHE A 90 -3.48 10.12 1.70
C PHE A 90 -4.11 11.48 1.97
N LEU A 91 -3.54 12.54 1.40
CA LEU A 91 -4.07 13.88 1.56
C LEU A 91 -5.21 14.12 0.58
N TYR A 92 -6.34 14.64 1.07
CA TYR A 92 -7.49 14.97 0.24
C TYR A 92 -8.02 16.38 0.57
N GLU A 93 -8.02 17.26 -0.43
CA GLU A 93 -8.53 18.63 -0.25
C GLU A 93 -10.06 18.64 -0.19
N ASP A 94 -10.63 19.20 0.87
CA ASP A 94 -12.05 19.57 0.93
C ASP A 94 -12.27 20.87 0.14
N THR A 95 -12.16 20.79 -1.18
CA THR A 95 -12.22 21.93 -2.12
C THR A 95 -13.43 22.83 -1.90
N ASN A 96 -14.57 22.25 -1.50
CA ASN A 96 -15.82 22.98 -1.29
C ASN A 96 -15.99 23.50 0.14
N LYS A 97 -14.99 23.36 1.00
CA LYS A 97 -15.06 23.73 2.41
C LYS A 97 -16.28 23.12 3.10
N ARG A 98 -16.61 21.87 2.76
CA ARG A 98 -17.81 21.17 3.23
C ARG A 98 -17.81 21.04 4.74
N LEU A 99 -16.67 20.69 5.35
CA LEU A 99 -16.60 20.31 6.76
C LEU A 99 -16.53 21.50 7.71
N VAL A 100 -16.16 22.69 7.24
CA VAL A 100 -16.18 23.94 8.04
C VAL A 100 -17.52 24.67 8.00
N ASN A 101 -18.43 24.25 7.13
CA ASN A 101 -19.79 24.76 7.03
C ASN A 101 -20.79 23.78 7.63
N ALA A 102 -22.04 24.21 7.88
CA ALA A 102 -23.08 23.29 8.33
C ALA A 102 -23.31 22.17 7.29
N PHE A 103 -23.19 20.91 7.74
CA PHE A 103 -23.41 19.72 6.92
C PHE A 103 -24.31 18.71 7.64
N ASN A 104 -24.84 17.75 6.87
CA ASN A 104 -25.52 16.56 7.37
C ASN A 104 -24.70 15.29 7.06
N PHE A 105 -25.11 14.16 7.62
CA PHE A 105 -24.39 12.88 7.45
C PHE A 105 -24.26 12.45 5.98
N SER A 106 -25.30 12.63 5.15
CA SER A 106 -25.22 12.28 3.72
C SER A 106 -24.18 13.10 2.97
N GLN A 107 -24.03 14.37 3.34
CA GLN A 107 -23.02 15.25 2.76
C GLN A 107 -21.59 14.89 3.20
N LEU A 108 -21.44 14.44 4.46
CA LEU A 108 -20.19 13.90 4.97
C LEU A 108 -19.82 12.59 4.28
N GLN A 109 -20.77 11.65 4.20
CA GLN A 109 -20.59 10.36 3.54
C GLN A 109 -20.18 10.52 2.08
N ALA A 110 -20.80 11.46 1.35
CA ALA A 110 -20.42 11.75 -0.03
C ALA A 110 -18.97 12.24 -0.15
N LEU A 111 -18.49 13.06 0.79
CA LEU A 111 -17.09 13.51 0.80
C LEU A 111 -16.13 12.36 1.12
N MET A 112 -16.45 11.54 2.12
CA MET A 112 -15.67 10.34 2.49
C MET A 112 -15.56 9.35 1.31
N VAL A 113 -16.68 9.09 0.62
CA VAL A 113 -16.71 8.22 -0.56
C VAL A 113 -15.91 8.82 -1.72
N ASN A 114 -16.00 10.13 -1.98
CA ASN A 114 -15.21 10.77 -3.03
C ASN A 114 -13.70 10.64 -2.77
N ALA A 115 -13.27 10.84 -1.51
CA ALA A 115 -11.88 10.69 -1.13
C ALA A 115 -11.40 9.23 -1.19
N ALA A 116 -12.22 8.28 -0.76
CA ALA A 116 -11.94 6.86 -0.93
C ALA A 116 -11.84 6.47 -2.41
N ASN A 117 -12.72 6.99 -3.26
CA ASN A 117 -12.67 6.76 -4.71
C ASN A 117 -11.40 7.33 -5.33
N ALA A 118 -10.92 8.51 -4.87
CA ALA A 118 -9.66 9.08 -5.33
C ALA A 118 -8.46 8.22 -4.92
N LEU A 119 -8.46 7.72 -3.67
CA LEU A 119 -7.47 6.76 -3.19
C LEU A 119 -7.49 5.47 -4.02
N ILE A 120 -8.66 4.86 -4.23
CA ILE A 120 -8.83 3.62 -5.02
C ILE A 120 -8.46 3.86 -6.50
N ALA A 121 -8.70 5.04 -7.06
CA ALA A 121 -8.30 5.35 -8.42
C ALA A 121 -6.76 5.42 -8.56
N ARG A 122 -6.07 5.98 -7.56
CA ARG A 122 -4.61 6.07 -7.51
C ARG A 122 -3.95 4.72 -7.23
N ASP A 123 -4.46 4.03 -6.21
CA ASP A 123 -3.81 2.88 -5.58
C ASP A 123 -4.54 1.56 -5.83
N GLY A 124 -5.66 1.53 -6.56
CA GLY A 124 -6.45 0.32 -6.73
C GLY A 124 -7.25 -0.09 -5.48
N ASP A 125 -8.10 -1.11 -5.66
CA ASP A 125 -9.00 -1.62 -4.61
C ASP A 125 -8.28 -2.65 -3.73
N GLN A 126 -7.59 -2.18 -2.69
CA GLN A 126 -6.74 -3.03 -1.84
C GLN A 126 -6.87 -2.75 -0.34
N TRP A 127 -7.94 -2.06 0.07
CA TRP A 127 -8.22 -1.66 1.45
C TRP A 127 -9.46 -2.36 1.97
N ASP A 128 -9.36 -2.95 3.16
CA ASP A 128 -10.49 -3.51 3.90
C ASP A 128 -11.24 -2.41 4.68
N ILE A 129 -10.49 -1.40 5.15
CA ILE A 129 -11.01 -0.28 5.94
C ILE A 129 -10.40 1.03 5.42
N ILE A 130 -11.20 2.09 5.36
CA ILE A 130 -10.70 3.44 5.07
C ILE A 130 -11.04 4.37 6.24
N ALA A 131 -10.04 4.97 6.84
CA ALA A 131 -10.18 5.84 7.99
C ALA A 131 -9.81 7.30 7.66
N TYR A 132 -10.36 8.25 8.41
CA TYR A 132 -10.32 9.67 8.08
C TYR A 132 -9.95 10.54 9.27
N PHE A 133 -9.03 11.48 9.06
CA PHE A 133 -8.70 12.58 9.96
C PHE A 133 -8.96 13.93 9.30
N LEU A 134 -9.06 14.99 10.09
CA LEU A 134 -9.17 16.38 9.65
C LEU A 134 -7.99 17.19 10.18
N ALA A 135 -7.31 17.90 9.29
CA ALA A 135 -6.27 18.90 9.61
C ALA A 135 -6.85 20.27 10.00
N HIS A 136 -8.11 20.31 10.42
CA HIS A 136 -8.85 21.54 10.65
C HIS A 136 -10.08 21.27 11.52
N GLU A 137 -10.59 22.29 12.21
CA GLU A 137 -11.78 22.17 13.05
C GLU A 137 -13.04 22.02 12.19
N PRO A 138 -13.83 20.94 12.36
CA PRO A 138 -15.10 20.82 11.69
C PRO A 138 -16.10 21.84 12.24
N HIS A 139 -17.19 22.06 11.51
CA HIS A 139 -18.32 22.81 12.01
C HIS A 139 -18.90 22.12 13.26
N ALA A 140 -18.67 22.71 14.43
CA ALA A 140 -18.93 22.09 15.73
C ALA A 140 -20.37 21.56 15.92
N ALA A 141 -21.38 22.24 15.37
CA ALA A 141 -22.78 21.80 15.49
C ALA A 141 -23.18 20.69 14.49
N SER A 142 -22.31 20.37 13.54
CA SER A 142 -22.50 19.27 12.56
C SER A 142 -21.65 18.05 12.86
N GLN A 143 -20.65 18.15 13.74
CA GLN A 143 -19.84 17.02 14.18
C GLN A 143 -20.71 15.96 14.86
N ILE A 144 -20.45 14.70 14.54
CA ILE A 144 -21.17 13.54 15.07
C ILE A 144 -20.20 12.74 15.92
N GLY A 145 -20.41 12.78 17.24
CA GLY A 145 -19.54 12.09 18.20
C GLY A 145 -18.09 12.59 18.19
N ALA A 146 -17.26 11.94 19.01
CA ALA A 146 -15.81 12.15 19.00
C ALA A 146 -15.13 11.36 17.88
N ALA A 147 -15.66 10.19 17.53
CA ALA A 147 -15.34 9.36 16.37
C ALA A 147 -16.58 8.54 15.99
N PHE A 148 -16.60 7.91 14.82
CA PHE A 148 -17.63 6.93 14.45
C PHE A 148 -17.17 5.94 13.36
N TYR A 149 -17.75 4.74 13.37
CA TYR A 149 -17.71 3.77 12.28
C TYR A 149 -18.97 3.77 11.42
N THR A 150 -18.82 3.54 10.12
CA THR A 150 -19.92 3.23 9.21
C THR A 150 -19.60 2.00 8.35
N GLY A 151 -20.51 1.03 8.36
CA GLY A 151 -20.34 -0.22 7.63
C GLY A 151 -20.68 -0.08 6.15
N VAL A 152 -19.84 -0.65 5.29
CA VAL A 152 -20.00 -0.68 3.83
C VAL A 152 -20.37 -2.08 3.34
N LYS A 153 -19.81 -3.12 3.96
CA LYS A 153 -20.10 -4.50 3.63
C LYS A 153 -19.98 -5.35 4.89
N ASN A 154 -20.95 -6.24 5.08
CA ASN A 154 -20.90 -7.29 6.08
C ASN A 154 -21.13 -8.64 5.38
N ASP A 155 -20.15 -9.52 5.46
CA ASP A 155 -20.17 -10.90 4.98
C ASP A 155 -20.19 -11.92 6.13
N VAL A 156 -20.32 -11.45 7.38
CA VAL A 156 -20.37 -12.26 8.60
C VAL A 156 -21.81 -12.42 9.07
N SER A 157 -22.19 -13.64 9.45
CA SER A 157 -23.45 -13.92 10.16
C SER A 157 -23.17 -14.39 11.59
N GLY A 158 -24.20 -14.43 12.44
CA GLY A 158 -24.04 -14.77 13.87
C GLY A 158 -23.68 -13.59 14.77
N ILE A 159 -23.45 -12.40 14.20
CA ILE A 159 -23.10 -11.16 14.92
C ILE A 159 -24.29 -10.21 15.13
N GLY A 160 -25.52 -10.68 14.87
CA GLY A 160 -26.75 -9.89 15.02
C GLY A 160 -27.03 -8.89 13.89
N GLN A 161 -26.16 -8.84 12.87
CA GLN A 161 -26.35 -8.04 11.66
C GLN A 161 -26.66 -8.91 10.44
N SER A 162 -27.48 -8.41 9.51
CA SER A 162 -27.70 -9.09 8.22
C SER A 162 -26.46 -9.00 7.32
N ILE A 163 -26.30 -9.94 6.40
CA ILE A 163 -25.31 -9.81 5.31
C ILE A 163 -25.77 -8.71 4.35
N TYR A 164 -24.88 -7.77 4.02
CA TYR A 164 -25.15 -6.67 3.09
C TYR A 164 -23.88 -6.20 2.38
N ASP A 165 -24.09 -5.51 1.25
CA ASP A 165 -23.05 -4.77 0.53
C ASP A 165 -23.70 -3.50 -0.03
N ILE A 166 -23.23 -2.33 0.41
CA ILE A 166 -23.77 -1.04 0.01
C ILE A 166 -22.87 -0.25 -0.95
N HIS A 167 -21.73 -0.80 -1.41
CA HIS A 167 -20.77 -0.10 -2.30
C HIS A 167 -21.48 0.62 -3.45
N GLY A 168 -22.26 -0.12 -4.24
CA GLY A 168 -22.99 0.43 -5.39
C GLY A 168 -24.06 1.46 -5.02
N SER A 169 -24.64 1.39 -3.82
CA SER A 169 -25.68 2.32 -3.37
C SER A 169 -25.13 3.67 -2.90
N ILE A 170 -23.90 3.69 -2.39
CA ILE A 170 -23.21 4.91 -1.94
C ILE A 170 -22.24 5.47 -3.00
N GLY A 171 -22.04 4.75 -4.11
CA GLY A 171 -21.14 5.16 -5.19
C GLY A 171 -19.66 4.95 -4.87
N LEU A 172 -19.34 4.01 -3.97
CA LEU A 172 -17.98 3.63 -3.65
C LEU A 172 -17.45 2.65 -4.71
N ALA A 173 -16.27 2.94 -5.26
CA ALA A 173 -15.55 2.09 -6.18
C ALA A 173 -14.94 0.89 -5.45
N GLY A 174 -14.66 -0.19 -6.19
CA GLY A 174 -14.13 -1.41 -5.60
C GLY A 174 -15.19 -2.28 -4.92
N THR A 175 -14.72 -3.30 -4.21
CA THR A 175 -15.51 -4.33 -3.54
C THR A 175 -14.92 -4.81 -2.20
N ASN A 176 -13.71 -4.34 -1.87
CA ASN A 176 -12.98 -4.81 -0.69
C ASN A 176 -13.34 -4.01 0.57
N VAL A 177 -13.60 -2.70 0.46
CA VAL A 177 -13.86 -1.83 1.61
C VAL A 177 -15.08 -2.31 2.39
N GLN A 178 -14.87 -2.80 3.60
CA GLN A 178 -15.92 -3.30 4.47
C GLN A 178 -16.43 -2.24 5.45
N GLY A 179 -15.63 -1.23 5.75
CA GLY A 179 -16.00 -0.16 6.67
C GLY A 179 -15.21 1.13 6.51
N MET A 180 -15.76 2.20 7.06
CA MET A 180 -15.13 3.52 7.12
C MET A 180 -15.13 4.08 8.54
N VAL A 181 -14.02 4.68 8.97
CA VAL A 181 -13.86 5.24 10.33
C VAL A 181 -13.55 6.73 10.27
N MET A 182 -14.36 7.56 10.91
CA MET A 182 -14.07 8.99 11.04
C MET A 182 -13.52 9.30 12.44
N MET A 183 -12.28 9.78 12.49
CA MET A 183 -11.62 10.24 13.71
C MET A 183 -11.72 11.76 13.92
N TRP A 184 -12.29 12.53 12.99
CA TRP A 184 -12.37 14.00 13.12
C TRP A 184 -10.99 14.68 13.27
N ASN A 185 -10.91 15.80 14.00
CA ASN A 185 -9.74 16.68 14.05
C ASN A 185 -8.53 16.03 14.75
N ILE A 186 -7.36 16.08 14.10
CA ILE A 186 -6.09 15.50 14.58
C ILE A 186 -5.69 16.05 15.96
N GLY A 187 -5.94 17.33 16.21
CA GLY A 187 -5.65 18.03 17.47
C GLY A 187 -6.44 17.49 18.67
N GLY A 188 -7.51 16.72 18.44
CA GLY A 188 -8.27 16.02 19.48
C GLY A 188 -7.64 14.71 19.96
N TRP A 189 -6.58 14.24 19.28
CA TRP A 189 -5.94 12.95 19.56
C TRP A 189 -4.47 13.12 19.92
N ASP A 190 -3.93 12.13 20.62
CA ASP A 190 -2.54 12.13 21.05
C ASP A 190 -1.94 10.73 20.96
N ALA A 191 -0.65 10.68 20.66
CA ALA A 191 0.15 9.47 20.77
C ALA A 191 0.81 9.36 22.14
N ASP A 192 1.19 10.45 22.80
CA ASP A 192 2.26 10.44 23.83
C ASP A 192 1.84 10.85 25.25
N SER A 193 0.73 11.55 25.47
CA SER A 193 0.22 11.75 26.83
C SER A 193 -0.52 10.50 27.31
N SER A 194 -0.05 9.83 28.38
CA SER A 194 -0.53 8.49 28.76
C SER A 194 -2.06 8.35 28.75
N ASP A 195 -2.77 9.28 29.41
CA ASP A 195 -4.22 9.15 29.58
C ASP A 195 -4.99 9.42 28.28
N MET A 196 -4.53 10.37 27.43
CA MET A 196 -5.18 10.64 26.14
C MET A 196 -4.69 9.72 25.02
N ALA A 197 -3.49 9.19 25.12
CA ALA A 197 -2.98 8.15 24.24
C ALA A 197 -3.79 6.86 24.44
N ASP A 198 -3.97 6.42 25.70
CA ASP A 198 -4.80 5.28 26.03
C ASP A 198 -6.25 5.49 25.56
N TYR A 199 -6.80 6.69 25.78
CA TYR A 199 -8.12 7.06 25.26
C TYR A 199 -8.20 6.99 23.74
N THR A 200 -7.20 7.53 23.02
CA THR A 200 -7.13 7.49 21.55
C THR A 200 -7.17 6.04 21.06
N LEU A 201 -6.36 5.16 21.65
CA LEU A 201 -6.27 3.76 21.27
C LEU A 201 -7.55 2.97 21.60
N LEU A 202 -8.18 3.23 22.75
CA LEU A 202 -9.47 2.64 23.10
C LEU A 202 -10.59 3.07 22.14
N VAL A 203 -10.65 4.36 21.77
CA VAL A 203 -11.64 4.84 20.80
C VAL A 203 -11.39 4.20 19.43
N MET A 204 -10.14 4.13 18.97
CA MET A 204 -9.83 3.44 17.72
C MET A 204 -10.32 1.99 17.73
N GLY A 205 -10.08 1.26 18.82
CA GLY A 205 -10.53 -0.11 18.94
C GLY A 205 -12.05 -0.27 19.03
N GLN A 206 -12.74 0.63 19.73
CA GLN A 206 -14.21 0.69 19.75
C GLN A 206 -14.77 0.90 18.34
N GLU A 207 -14.26 1.89 17.61
CA GLU A 207 -14.77 2.20 16.27
C GLU A 207 -14.47 1.07 15.28
N LEU A 208 -13.29 0.46 15.34
CA LEU A 208 -12.97 -0.66 14.45
C LEU A 208 -13.73 -1.94 14.82
N GLU A 209 -14.12 -2.13 16.09
CA GLU A 209 -14.92 -3.27 16.52
C GLU A 209 -16.36 -3.21 16.01
N HIS A 210 -16.95 -2.02 15.82
CA HIS A 210 -18.30 -1.87 15.24
C HIS A 210 -18.47 -2.54 13.86
N ARG A 211 -17.37 -2.92 13.20
CA ARG A 211 -17.40 -3.83 12.05
C ARG A 211 -18.01 -5.19 12.37
N PHE A 212 -17.64 -5.76 13.51
CA PHE A 212 -17.96 -7.12 13.91
C PHE A 212 -19.04 -7.17 14.99
N GLY A 213 -19.03 -6.20 15.89
CA GLY A 213 -19.71 -6.28 17.18
C GLY A 213 -20.84 -5.28 17.37
N MET A 214 -21.72 -5.66 18.30
CA MET A 214 -22.79 -4.89 18.92
C MET A 214 -24.05 -4.67 18.08
N PHE A 215 -24.51 -5.74 17.42
CA PHE A 215 -25.83 -5.80 16.79
C PHE A 215 -26.69 -6.94 17.36
N LEU A 216 -26.30 -7.49 18.51
CA LEU A 216 -26.86 -8.72 19.07
C LEU A 216 -28.31 -8.54 19.55
N ALA A 217 -29.16 -9.50 19.17
CA ALA A 217 -30.51 -9.59 19.70
C ALA A 217 -30.49 -10.03 21.17
N SER A 218 -31.52 -9.61 21.92
CA SER A 218 -31.74 -10.12 23.28
C SER A 218 -32.01 -11.61 23.25
N THR A 219 -31.38 -12.33 24.17
CA THR A 219 -31.42 -13.79 24.23
C THR A 219 -32.83 -14.33 24.54
N ASP A 220 -33.10 -15.58 24.15
CA ASP A 220 -34.39 -16.24 24.35
C ASP A 220 -34.80 -16.38 25.84
N ASN A 221 -33.82 -16.37 26.75
CA ASN A 221 -34.03 -16.36 28.19
C ASN A 221 -34.14 -14.94 28.80
N GLY A 222 -34.21 -13.91 27.95
CA GLY A 222 -34.49 -12.52 28.35
C GLY A 222 -33.26 -11.72 28.78
N LEU A 223 -32.03 -12.19 28.52
CA LEU A 223 -30.81 -11.40 28.74
C LEU A 223 -30.65 -10.40 27.59
N THR A 224 -30.64 -9.12 27.94
CA THR A 224 -30.28 -8.04 27.02
C THR A 224 -28.77 -8.01 26.84
N LEU A 225 -28.30 -8.17 25.61
CA LEU A 225 -26.87 -8.16 25.29
C LEU A 225 -26.38 -6.80 24.82
N GLN A 226 -27.20 -6.05 24.09
CA GLN A 226 -26.86 -4.74 23.55
C GLN A 226 -27.64 -3.63 24.27
N GLY A 227 -27.00 -2.47 24.48
CA GLY A 227 -27.67 -1.27 24.99
C GLY A 227 -28.73 -0.70 24.04
N ASP A 228 -29.63 0.12 24.59
CA ASP A 228 -30.85 0.61 23.92
C ASP A 228 -31.04 2.13 23.95
N ASP A 229 -30.02 2.89 24.38
CA ASP A 229 -30.06 4.35 24.60
C ASP A 229 -31.13 4.84 25.60
N ALA A 230 -31.82 3.94 26.32
CA ALA A 230 -32.92 4.32 27.20
C ALA A 230 -32.52 4.37 28.68
N ALA A 231 -32.12 3.22 29.25
CA ALA A 231 -31.86 3.11 30.69
C ALA A 231 -30.48 2.52 31.02
N CYS A 232 -29.93 1.68 30.14
CA CYS A 232 -28.73 0.88 30.41
C CYS A 232 -27.97 0.61 29.10
N GLY A 233 -26.84 1.28 28.90
CA GLY A 233 -26.03 1.13 27.69
C GLY A 233 -26.45 2.03 26.54
N ARG A 234 -25.53 2.21 25.59
CA ARG A 234 -25.79 2.89 24.32
C ARG A 234 -26.13 1.89 23.24
N SER A 235 -26.90 2.33 22.24
CA SER A 235 -27.07 1.52 21.02
C SER A 235 -25.71 1.23 20.40
N SER A 236 -25.59 0.06 19.78
CA SER A 236 -24.33 -0.45 19.24
C SER A 236 -23.21 -0.64 20.27
N HIS A 237 -23.50 -0.75 21.57
CA HIS A 237 -22.52 -1.08 22.61
C HIS A 237 -23.05 -2.21 23.50
N TRP A 238 -22.19 -2.80 24.33
CA TRP A 238 -22.66 -3.78 25.31
C TRP A 238 -23.68 -3.17 26.25
N TYR A 239 -24.63 -4.00 26.67
CA TYR A 239 -25.50 -3.67 27.78
C TYR A 239 -24.65 -3.50 29.05
N TRP A 240 -24.69 -2.34 29.71
CA TRP A 240 -23.87 -2.07 30.91
C TRP A 240 -24.18 -2.95 32.13
N GLY A 241 -25.27 -3.73 32.08
CA GLY A 241 -25.56 -4.81 33.02
C GLY A 241 -25.00 -6.16 32.58
N LEU A 242 -24.00 -6.17 31.68
CA LEU A 242 -23.10 -7.28 31.42
C LEU A 242 -21.72 -6.99 31.99
N ASP A 243 -21.11 -8.01 32.54
CA ASP A 243 -19.70 -8.03 32.89
C ASP A 243 -19.00 -9.03 31.97
N ALA A 244 -18.21 -8.47 31.06
CA ALA A 244 -17.37 -9.18 30.10
C ALA A 244 -15.88 -9.00 30.41
N GLN A 245 -15.53 -8.70 31.68
CA GLN A 245 -14.15 -8.48 32.13
C GLN A 245 -13.47 -7.28 31.47
N GLY A 246 -14.21 -6.20 31.23
CA GLY A 246 -13.70 -5.01 30.56
C GLY A 246 -13.74 -5.14 29.03
N SER A 247 -14.29 -4.14 28.35
CA SER A 247 -14.32 -4.04 26.89
C SER A 247 -14.30 -2.58 26.47
N GLY A 248 -13.59 -2.30 25.36
CA GLY A 248 -13.67 -1.03 24.64
C GLY A 248 -15.09 -0.66 24.21
N MET A 249 -16.02 -1.61 24.13
CA MET A 249 -17.46 -1.38 23.86
C MET A 249 -18.28 -1.10 25.11
N GLU A 250 -17.68 -0.38 26.06
CA GLU A 250 -18.30 0.14 27.30
C GLU A 250 -18.81 -0.91 28.30
N ALA A 251 -18.33 -2.16 28.24
CA ALA A 251 -18.60 -3.14 29.30
C ALA A 251 -17.50 -3.10 30.36
N GLY A 252 -17.70 -2.36 31.46
CA GLY A 252 -16.75 -2.33 32.57
C GLY A 252 -16.76 -3.60 33.43
N GLU A 253 -15.63 -3.92 34.07
CA GLU A 253 -15.56 -5.00 35.08
C GLU A 253 -16.27 -4.59 36.38
N TRP A 254 -16.96 -5.54 37.02
CA TRP A 254 -17.53 -5.33 38.35
C TRP A 254 -16.76 -6.06 39.46
N VAL A 255 -16.85 -5.51 40.67
CA VAL A 255 -16.30 -6.08 41.91
C VAL A 255 -17.43 -6.36 42.89
N GLY A 256 -17.52 -7.61 43.37
CA GLY A 256 -18.55 -8.06 44.31
C GLY A 256 -19.81 -8.59 43.63
N SER A 257 -20.84 -8.89 44.43
CA SER A 257 -22.05 -9.60 43.95
C SER A 257 -23.39 -8.90 44.24
N SER A 258 -23.52 -8.21 45.37
CA SER A 258 -24.65 -7.34 45.71
C SER A 258 -24.40 -6.62 47.06
N PRO A 259 -24.06 -5.32 47.08
CA PRO A 259 -23.83 -4.50 45.90
C PRO A 259 -22.51 -4.86 45.20
N ALA A 260 -22.52 -4.89 43.87
CA ALA A 260 -21.31 -4.86 43.05
C ALA A 260 -20.94 -3.40 42.71
N VAL A 261 -19.68 -3.11 42.45
CA VAL A 261 -19.19 -1.78 42.05
C VAL A 261 -18.33 -1.89 40.80
N LEU A 262 -18.33 -0.87 39.94
CA LEU A 262 -17.35 -0.80 38.85
C LEU A 262 -15.92 -0.77 39.40
N ASP A 263 -15.03 -1.54 38.79
CA ASP A 263 -13.60 -1.45 39.11
C ASP A 263 -12.99 -0.18 38.49
N SER A 264 -12.88 0.90 39.26
CA SER A 264 -12.31 2.16 38.79
C SER A 264 -10.81 2.11 38.50
N THR A 265 -10.09 1.03 38.85
CA THR A 265 -8.64 0.92 38.62
C THR A 265 -8.27 0.62 37.17
N GLN A 266 -9.26 0.22 36.37
CA GLN A 266 -9.11 -0.23 34.97
C GLN A 266 -9.65 0.79 33.96
N ALA A 267 -10.13 1.95 34.43
CA ALA A 267 -10.48 3.09 33.58
C ALA A 267 -9.29 4.03 33.47
N PRO A 268 -8.84 4.40 32.26
CA PRO A 268 -8.07 5.61 32.10
C PRO A 268 -8.94 6.78 32.62
N GLY A 269 -8.43 7.54 33.59
CA GLY A 269 -9.20 8.56 34.30
C GLY A 269 -9.88 9.52 33.32
N LEU A 270 -11.21 9.48 33.24
CA LEU A 270 -11.91 10.10 32.12
C LEU A 270 -12.28 11.57 32.32
N VAL A 271 -11.91 12.35 31.31
CA VAL A 271 -12.52 13.63 30.93
C VAL A 271 -13.85 13.32 30.22
N GLY A 272 -14.99 13.72 30.80
CA GLY A 272 -16.27 13.77 30.06
C GLY A 272 -17.34 12.71 30.36
N GLY A 273 -17.08 11.68 31.17
CA GLY A 273 -18.12 10.80 31.72
C GLY A 273 -18.60 9.64 30.84
N ILE A 274 -17.88 9.29 29.76
CA ILE A 274 -18.08 8.07 28.96
C ILE A 274 -17.05 7.04 29.41
N GLY A 275 -17.45 5.94 30.07
CA GLY A 275 -16.53 4.95 30.64
C GLY A 275 -15.99 3.95 29.61
N LEU A 276 -14.79 4.19 29.09
CA LEU A 276 -14.02 3.21 28.30
C LEU A 276 -13.08 2.44 29.22
N TRP A 277 -12.89 1.15 28.95
CA TRP A 277 -12.15 0.23 29.82
C TRP A 277 -11.22 -0.64 28.99
N PHE A 278 -10.02 -0.89 29.49
CA PHE A 278 -9.22 -2.01 28.99
C PHE A 278 -9.80 -3.32 29.53
N ASN A 279 -9.55 -4.40 28.79
CA ASN A 279 -9.87 -5.73 29.23
C ASN A 279 -8.94 -6.16 30.39
N THR A 280 -9.49 -6.87 31.37
CA THR A 280 -8.76 -7.28 32.58
C THR A 280 -8.26 -8.72 32.52
N ASP A 281 -8.87 -9.58 31.70
CA ASP A 281 -8.34 -10.91 31.39
C ASP A 281 -7.13 -10.86 30.43
N ILE A 282 -7.04 -9.78 29.65
CA ILE A 282 -5.96 -9.43 28.72
C ILE A 282 -5.44 -8.04 29.13
N PRO A 283 -4.62 -7.94 30.20
CA PRO A 283 -4.16 -6.64 30.70
C PRO A 283 -3.55 -5.78 29.61
N GLY A 284 -4.10 -4.56 29.43
CA GLY A 284 -3.70 -3.62 28.38
C GLY A 284 -4.31 -3.89 26.99
N GLY A 285 -5.16 -4.90 26.85
CA GLY A 285 -5.92 -5.19 25.63
C GLY A 285 -7.24 -4.42 25.56
N VAL A 286 -7.70 -4.11 24.36
CA VAL A 286 -8.97 -3.38 24.15
C VAL A 286 -10.20 -4.27 24.25
N TRP A 287 -10.09 -5.51 23.77
CA TRP A 287 -11.23 -6.39 23.53
C TRP A 287 -11.34 -7.51 24.56
N SER A 288 -12.57 -7.82 24.94
CA SER A 288 -12.93 -8.98 25.74
C SER A 288 -13.02 -10.26 24.91
N PHE A 289 -13.03 -11.42 25.56
CA PHE A 289 -13.25 -12.68 24.84
C PHE A 289 -14.61 -12.77 24.11
N PRO A 290 -15.73 -12.24 24.66
CA PRO A 290 -16.95 -12.04 23.89
C PRO A 290 -16.75 -11.20 22.62
N ASP A 291 -15.98 -10.10 22.70
CA ASP A 291 -15.64 -9.27 21.54
C ASP A 291 -14.83 -10.08 20.52
N LEU A 292 -13.77 -10.76 20.99
CA LEU A 292 -12.91 -11.60 20.16
C LEU A 292 -13.67 -12.75 19.50
N TYR A 293 -14.72 -13.29 20.13
CA TYR A 293 -15.60 -14.26 19.51
C TYR A 293 -16.35 -13.62 18.34
N LEU A 294 -16.97 -12.45 18.54
CA LEU A 294 -17.68 -11.71 17.49
C LEU A 294 -16.74 -11.25 16.36
N MET A 295 -15.51 -10.89 16.69
CA MET A 295 -14.45 -10.56 15.72
C MET A 295 -13.92 -11.79 14.98
N GLY A 296 -14.13 -13.00 15.49
CA GLY A 296 -13.69 -14.26 14.88
C GLY A 296 -12.25 -14.64 15.19
N TYR A 297 -11.70 -14.13 16.28
CA TYR A 297 -10.37 -14.51 16.74
C TYR A 297 -10.40 -15.73 17.66
N VAL A 298 -11.49 -15.96 18.39
CA VAL A 298 -11.65 -17.12 19.28
C VAL A 298 -12.94 -17.89 18.98
N ASN A 299 -12.90 -19.20 19.22
CA ASN A 299 -14.08 -20.06 19.10
C ASN A 299 -14.96 -20.00 20.38
N PRO A 300 -16.20 -20.53 20.36
CA PRO A 300 -17.10 -20.51 21.52
C PRO A 300 -16.50 -21.12 22.80
N ASP A 301 -15.75 -22.22 22.68
CA ASP A 301 -15.12 -22.87 23.84
C ASP A 301 -14.00 -21.98 24.40
N GLU A 302 -13.19 -21.35 23.54
CA GLU A 302 -12.17 -20.39 23.96
C GLU A 302 -12.79 -19.17 24.65
N MET A 303 -13.89 -18.63 24.13
CA MET A 303 -14.63 -17.54 24.76
C MET A 303 -15.04 -17.90 26.20
N ASP A 304 -15.65 -19.06 26.38
CA ASP A 304 -16.17 -19.48 27.69
C ASP A 304 -15.07 -19.93 28.67
N THR A 305 -13.95 -20.46 28.18
CA THR A 305 -12.89 -21.04 29.03
C THR A 305 -11.76 -20.08 29.36
N LEU A 306 -11.50 -19.08 28.52
CA LEU A 306 -10.46 -18.09 28.76
C LEU A 306 -10.98 -16.86 29.53
N SER A 307 -12.29 -16.56 29.43
CA SER A 307 -12.91 -15.56 30.32
C SER A 307 -12.87 -16.02 31.77
N SER A 308 -12.40 -15.15 32.66
CA SER A 308 -12.35 -15.49 34.09
C SER A 308 -13.75 -15.51 34.73
N GLU A 309 -14.64 -14.60 34.33
CA GLU A 309 -16.07 -14.64 34.65
C GLU A 309 -16.91 -13.90 33.58
N LEU A 310 -18.06 -14.46 33.19
CA LEU A 310 -19.04 -13.80 32.32
C LEU A 310 -20.37 -13.69 33.06
N ARG A 311 -20.77 -12.46 33.40
CA ARG A 311 -21.91 -12.21 34.30
C ARG A 311 -22.91 -11.26 33.69
N TYR A 312 -24.14 -11.41 34.15
CA TYR A 312 -25.28 -10.56 33.81
C TYR A 312 -25.98 -10.16 35.10
N MET A 313 -26.32 -8.88 35.24
CA MET A 313 -27.09 -8.38 36.37
C MET A 313 -28.40 -7.77 35.92
N ASN A 314 -29.49 -8.18 36.57
CA ASN A 314 -30.82 -7.62 36.34
C ASN A 314 -31.10 -6.36 37.18
N ASP A 315 -30.25 -5.35 37.07
CA ASP A 315 -30.40 -4.05 37.77
C ASP A 315 -30.58 -2.86 36.82
N ASN A 316 -30.73 -1.67 37.38
CA ASN A 316 -30.80 -0.38 36.68
C ASN A 316 -29.44 0.13 36.15
N CYS A 317 -28.41 -0.72 36.12
CA CYS A 317 -27.06 -0.44 35.61
C CYS A 317 -26.37 0.80 36.20
N SER A 318 -26.70 1.16 37.44
CA SER A 318 -26.02 2.24 38.16
C SER A 318 -25.15 1.66 39.28
N SER A 319 -23.84 1.95 39.24
CA SER A 319 -22.92 1.60 40.33
C SER A 319 -23.23 2.44 41.58
N PRO A 320 -23.38 1.85 42.78
CA PRO A 320 -23.26 0.43 43.10
C PRO A 320 -24.48 -0.39 42.61
N TYR A 321 -24.22 -1.46 41.86
CA TYR A 321 -25.23 -2.34 41.31
C TYR A 321 -25.76 -3.31 42.38
N SER A 322 -27.06 -3.52 42.46
CA SER A 322 -27.77 -4.19 43.54
C SER A 322 -28.73 -5.31 43.10
N GLY A 323 -28.70 -5.67 41.81
CA GLY A 323 -29.52 -6.74 41.22
C GLY A 323 -29.04 -8.16 41.53
N SER A 324 -29.77 -9.13 40.97
CA SER A 324 -29.39 -10.55 40.96
C SER A 324 -28.42 -10.83 39.81
N ILE A 325 -27.36 -11.58 40.11
CA ILE A 325 -26.35 -12.01 39.14
C ILE A 325 -26.68 -13.39 38.59
N SER A 326 -26.56 -13.55 37.28
CA SER A 326 -26.52 -14.83 36.57
C SER A 326 -25.28 -14.89 35.67
N THR A 327 -24.83 -16.10 35.32
CA THR A 327 -23.79 -16.29 34.31
C THR A 327 -24.39 -16.23 32.90
N PHE A 328 -23.61 -15.76 31.92
CA PHE A 328 -23.89 -15.95 30.50
C PHE A 328 -22.69 -16.60 29.81
N THR A 329 -22.92 -17.22 28.65
CA THR A 329 -21.92 -17.98 27.89
C THR A 329 -22.11 -17.77 26.40
N SER A 330 -21.17 -18.24 25.59
CA SER A 330 -21.27 -18.30 24.13
C SER A 330 -22.57 -18.95 23.66
N THR A 331 -23.08 -19.97 24.38
CA THR A 331 -24.35 -20.65 24.08
C THR A 331 -25.53 -19.68 24.10
N ASN A 332 -25.52 -18.66 24.98
CA ASN A 332 -26.57 -17.65 25.01
C ASN A 332 -26.56 -16.77 23.75
N ILE A 333 -25.37 -16.40 23.26
CA ILE A 333 -25.23 -15.62 22.02
C ILE A 333 -25.69 -16.44 20.82
N ILE A 334 -25.21 -17.68 20.72
CA ILE A 334 -25.47 -18.60 19.59
C ILE A 334 -26.95 -18.97 19.50
N ALA A 335 -27.62 -19.19 20.62
CA ALA A 335 -29.03 -19.61 20.63
C ALA A 335 -29.94 -18.61 19.89
N THR A 336 -29.65 -17.32 20.00
CA THR A 336 -30.50 -16.25 19.43
C THR A 336 -29.93 -15.69 18.12
N ASN A 337 -28.60 -15.57 17.99
CA ASN A 337 -27.98 -14.92 16.82
C ASN A 337 -27.48 -15.93 15.78
N GLY A 338 -27.41 -17.22 16.13
CA GLY A 338 -26.76 -18.26 15.34
C GLY A 338 -25.26 -18.34 15.62
N GLU A 339 -24.61 -19.38 15.09
CA GLU A 339 -23.15 -19.48 15.11
C GLU A 339 -22.54 -18.34 14.29
N ARG A 340 -21.39 -17.83 14.74
CA ARG A 340 -20.60 -16.90 13.93
C ARG A 340 -20.05 -17.64 12.71
N ILE A 341 -20.38 -17.13 11.52
CA ILE A 341 -19.89 -17.67 10.24
C ILE A 341 -19.27 -16.54 9.42
N PRO A 342 -18.01 -16.68 8.93
CA PRO A 342 -17.12 -17.83 9.14
C PRO A 342 -16.79 -18.08 10.61
N ASP A 343 -16.32 -19.28 10.97
CA ASP A 343 -15.85 -19.56 12.32
C ASP A 343 -14.45 -18.94 12.54
N ALA A 344 -13.92 -19.04 13.76
CA ALA A 344 -12.63 -18.43 14.09
C ALA A 344 -11.45 -18.95 13.24
N ALA A 345 -11.51 -20.20 12.78
CA ALA A 345 -10.44 -20.80 11.98
C ALA A 345 -10.44 -20.32 10.52
N ASN A 346 -11.60 -19.88 10.02
CA ASN A 346 -11.79 -19.47 8.63
C ASN A 346 -12.04 -17.96 8.48
N SER A 347 -11.87 -17.20 9.57
CA SER A 347 -12.10 -15.75 9.58
C SER A 347 -10.95 -14.97 8.96
N GLN A 348 -11.27 -13.80 8.42
CA GLN A 348 -10.26 -12.81 8.08
C GLN A 348 -9.57 -12.33 9.37
N HIS A 349 -8.26 -12.53 9.45
CA HIS A 349 -7.44 -12.06 10.57
C HIS A 349 -6.48 -10.92 10.18
N SER A 350 -6.33 -10.66 8.89
CA SER A 350 -5.45 -9.59 8.38
C SER A 350 -6.30 -8.53 7.67
N PHE A 351 -6.14 -7.27 8.09
CA PHE A 351 -6.88 -6.12 7.57
C PHE A 351 -5.91 -5.06 7.06
N ARG A 352 -6.18 -4.50 5.89
CA ARG A 352 -5.49 -3.31 5.38
C ARG A 352 -6.35 -2.07 5.57
N THR A 353 -5.76 -1.07 6.21
CA THR A 353 -6.42 0.19 6.55
C THR A 353 -5.67 1.35 5.89
N ALA A 354 -6.35 2.11 5.04
CA ALA A 354 -5.83 3.38 4.54
C ALA A 354 -6.30 4.56 5.39
N TRP A 355 -5.45 5.58 5.51
CA TRP A 355 -5.72 6.77 6.31
C TRP A 355 -5.73 8.02 5.41
N ILE A 356 -6.89 8.65 5.32
CA ILE A 356 -7.12 9.86 4.54
C ILE A 356 -7.14 11.09 5.46
N VAL A 357 -6.42 12.14 5.10
CA VAL A 357 -6.39 13.41 5.84
C VAL A 357 -7.06 14.49 5.02
N PHE A 358 -8.21 14.97 5.51
CA PHE A 358 -8.93 16.11 4.93
C PHE A 358 -8.28 17.43 5.33
N TYR A 359 -8.03 18.30 4.35
CA TYR A 359 -7.49 19.63 4.56
C TYR A 359 -8.23 20.70 3.75
N GLN A 360 -8.08 21.97 4.12
CA GLN A 360 -8.78 23.08 3.46
C GLN A 360 -7.97 23.64 2.28
N PRO A 361 -8.63 24.23 1.27
CA PRO A 361 -7.94 24.85 0.15
C PRO A 361 -6.92 25.89 0.59
N GLY A 362 -5.66 25.69 0.19
CA GLY A 362 -4.53 26.54 0.55
C GLY A 362 -4.00 26.36 1.98
N ASP A 363 -4.44 25.34 2.70
CA ASP A 363 -4.05 25.05 4.09
C ASP A 363 -3.81 23.54 4.29
N PRO A 364 -2.73 22.98 3.70
CA PRO A 364 -2.38 21.57 3.87
C PRO A 364 -1.89 21.27 5.30
N PRO A 365 -2.01 20.02 5.78
CA PRO A 365 -1.55 19.63 7.10
C PRO A 365 -0.05 19.85 7.25
N SER A 366 0.36 20.29 8.43
CA SER A 366 1.78 20.40 8.78
C SER A 366 2.43 19.02 8.93
N THR A 367 3.75 18.96 8.77
CA THR A 367 4.54 17.75 9.04
C THR A 367 4.32 17.22 10.46
N GLY A 368 4.10 18.10 11.44
CA GLY A 368 3.83 17.70 12.82
C GLY A 368 2.46 17.05 13.01
N GLU A 369 1.43 17.49 12.29
CA GLU A 369 0.10 16.86 12.32
C GLU A 369 0.13 15.48 11.66
N LEU A 370 0.81 15.36 10.51
CA LEU A 370 0.97 14.07 9.83
C LEU A 370 1.83 13.10 10.67
N GLN A 371 2.89 13.59 11.31
CA GLN A 371 3.72 12.78 12.19
C GLN A 371 2.92 12.28 13.40
N ARG A 372 2.05 13.12 13.98
CA ARG A 372 1.18 12.70 15.08
C ARG A 372 0.28 11.52 14.69
N ILE A 373 -0.33 11.57 13.50
CA ILE A 373 -1.12 10.43 13.00
C ILE A 373 -0.23 9.20 12.89
N ALA A 374 0.94 9.32 12.24
CA ALA A 374 1.87 8.20 12.11
C ALA A 374 2.25 7.58 13.47
N ASP A 375 2.51 8.41 14.49
CA ASP A 375 2.83 7.96 15.84
C ASP A 375 1.68 7.20 16.51
N ILE A 376 0.42 7.66 16.32
CA ILE A 376 -0.78 6.95 16.78
C ILE A 376 -0.86 5.58 16.11
N LEU A 377 -0.69 5.50 14.78
CA LEU A 377 -0.80 4.25 14.02
C LEU A 377 0.31 3.25 14.34
N ASN A 378 1.50 3.75 14.66
CA ASN A 378 2.63 2.94 15.11
C ASN A 378 2.41 2.32 16.50
N LYS A 379 1.55 2.91 17.33
CA LYS A 379 1.11 2.31 18.61
C LYS A 379 -0.12 1.42 18.43
N TRP A 380 -1.01 1.80 17.51
CA TRP A 380 -2.23 1.05 17.23
C TRP A 380 -1.95 -0.34 16.64
N THR A 381 -1.03 -0.42 15.68
CA THR A 381 -0.67 -1.68 15.00
C THR A 381 -0.28 -2.80 15.97
N PRO A 382 0.69 -2.62 16.90
CA PRO A 382 1.04 -3.65 17.88
C PRO A 382 -0.07 -3.90 18.90
N LEU A 383 -0.86 -2.87 19.27
CA LEU A 383 -1.98 -3.04 20.20
C LEU A 383 -3.11 -3.88 19.59
N TRP A 384 -3.42 -3.74 18.29
CA TRP A 384 -4.37 -4.61 17.58
C TRP A 384 -3.93 -6.08 17.67
N ASN A 385 -2.66 -6.33 17.35
CA ASN A 385 -2.11 -7.68 17.40
C ASN A 385 -2.16 -8.25 18.82
N TYR A 386 -1.75 -7.46 19.82
CA TYR A 386 -1.78 -7.87 21.21
C TYR A 386 -3.21 -8.15 21.71
N SER A 387 -4.14 -7.22 21.48
CA SER A 387 -5.54 -7.32 21.89
C SER A 387 -6.27 -8.49 21.21
N SER A 388 -5.79 -8.94 20.05
CA SER A 388 -6.29 -10.12 19.34
C SER A 388 -5.50 -11.40 19.62
N LEU A 389 -4.78 -11.46 20.75
CA LEU A 389 -4.00 -12.64 21.17
C LEU A 389 -2.89 -13.03 20.18
N GLY A 390 -2.36 -12.07 19.44
CA GLY A 390 -1.37 -12.27 18.39
C GLY A 390 -1.94 -12.82 17.09
N ARG A 391 -3.27 -12.98 16.98
CA ARG A 391 -3.92 -13.59 15.81
C ARG A 391 -4.24 -12.56 14.72
N GLY A 392 -4.56 -11.33 15.10
CA GLY A 392 -4.94 -10.27 14.18
C GLY A 392 -3.77 -9.41 13.70
N ILE A 393 -3.82 -8.98 12.44
CA ILE A 393 -2.87 -8.04 11.84
C ILE A 393 -3.65 -6.87 11.24
N MET A 394 -3.20 -5.65 11.53
CA MET A 394 -3.70 -4.45 10.87
C MET A 394 -2.54 -3.72 10.19
N ASP A 395 -2.53 -3.74 8.86
CA ASP A 395 -1.58 -3.01 8.03
C ASP A 395 -2.10 -1.59 7.78
N ASN A 396 -1.43 -0.61 8.37
CA ASN A 396 -1.81 0.81 8.30
C ASN A 396 -0.95 1.60 7.29
N ALA A 397 -0.04 0.95 6.57
CA ALA A 397 0.83 1.61 5.59
C ALA A 397 0.15 1.66 4.22
N ILE A 398 0.18 2.83 3.58
CA ILE A 398 -0.24 2.95 2.18
C ILE A 398 0.84 2.40 1.27
N LEU A 399 2.12 2.65 1.57
CA LEU A 399 3.21 2.14 0.75
C LEU A 399 3.21 0.60 0.76
N PRO A 400 3.56 -0.04 -0.37
CA PRO A 400 3.58 -1.48 -0.42
C PRO A 400 4.61 -2.03 0.59
N PRO A 401 4.34 -3.17 1.24
CA PRO A 401 5.27 -3.84 2.14
C PRO A 401 6.66 -4.10 1.57
N PHE A 402 6.79 -4.16 0.25
CA PHE A 402 8.06 -4.23 -0.45
C PHE A 402 8.09 -3.22 -1.60
N VAL A 403 9.29 -2.83 -2.01
CA VAL A 403 9.53 -2.07 -3.23
C VAL A 403 10.53 -2.79 -4.13
N MET A 404 10.40 -2.58 -5.43
CA MET A 404 11.46 -2.96 -6.36
C MET A 404 12.58 -1.93 -6.31
N SER A 405 13.83 -2.40 -6.34
CA SER A 405 15.04 -1.59 -6.13
C SER A 405 16.14 -1.96 -7.12
N SER A 406 17.10 -1.06 -7.34
CA SER A 406 18.28 -1.34 -8.17
C SER A 406 19.21 -2.34 -7.48
N LEU A 407 19.93 -3.16 -8.26
CA LEU A 407 21.14 -3.82 -7.75
C LEU A 407 22.22 -2.77 -7.46
N PRO A 408 23.04 -2.96 -6.41
CA PRO A 408 24.30 -2.24 -6.27
C PRO A 408 25.16 -2.42 -7.53
N ALA A 409 25.81 -1.36 -8.01
CA ALA A 409 26.60 -1.37 -9.25
C ALA A 409 27.65 -2.50 -9.31
N SER A 410 28.19 -2.91 -8.15
CA SER A 410 29.15 -4.01 -8.03
C SER A 410 28.53 -5.40 -8.31
N MET A 411 27.22 -5.59 -8.12
CA MET A 411 26.51 -6.82 -8.45
C MET A 411 25.91 -6.78 -9.86
N ALA A 412 25.44 -5.61 -10.31
CA ALA A 412 24.85 -5.42 -11.64
C ALA A 412 25.82 -5.80 -12.79
N ALA A 413 27.12 -5.56 -12.63
CA ALA A 413 28.12 -5.88 -13.67
C ALA A 413 28.28 -7.39 -13.96
N SER A 414 27.71 -8.28 -13.13
CA SER A 414 27.86 -9.74 -13.26
C SER A 414 26.58 -10.48 -13.65
N LEU A 415 25.44 -9.79 -13.69
CA LEU A 415 24.11 -10.37 -13.87
C LEU A 415 23.31 -9.55 -14.88
N ASN A 416 22.47 -10.19 -15.69
CA ASN A 416 21.47 -9.49 -16.51
C ASN A 416 20.36 -8.97 -15.57
N SER A 417 20.61 -7.82 -14.94
CA SER A 417 19.69 -7.20 -14.01
C SER A 417 18.70 -6.29 -14.71
N PHE A 418 17.47 -6.29 -14.23
CA PHE A 418 16.42 -5.37 -14.68
C PHE A 418 15.98 -4.56 -13.46
N ASP A 419 16.12 -3.23 -13.53
CA ASP A 419 15.60 -2.27 -12.56
C ASP A 419 14.27 -1.69 -13.07
N PRO A 420 13.12 -2.09 -12.53
CA PRO A 420 11.81 -1.62 -12.97
C PRO A 420 11.59 -0.10 -12.91
N LYS A 421 12.32 0.59 -12.04
CA LYS A 421 12.20 2.04 -11.86
C LYS A 421 13.05 2.81 -12.88
N LYS A 422 14.15 2.21 -13.36
CA LYS A 422 15.11 2.83 -14.30
C LYS A 422 15.07 2.25 -15.72
N ASP A 423 14.91 0.94 -15.82
CA ASP A 423 14.88 0.17 -17.05
C ASP A 423 13.46 0.22 -17.63
N ARG A 424 13.31 1.16 -18.57
CA ARG A 424 12.10 1.33 -19.38
C ARG A 424 12.17 0.54 -20.69
N PHE A 425 13.15 -0.35 -20.80
CA PHE A 425 13.30 -1.29 -21.89
C PHE A 425 13.29 -2.71 -21.34
N VAL A 426 12.46 -3.58 -21.92
CA VAL A 426 12.56 -5.03 -21.67
C VAL A 426 13.23 -5.64 -22.89
N PRO A 427 14.48 -6.13 -22.76
CA PRO A 427 15.20 -6.76 -23.87
C PRO A 427 14.40 -7.93 -24.46
N SER A 428 13.82 -7.79 -25.64
CA SER A 428 13.22 -8.92 -26.34
C SER A 428 14.32 -9.75 -26.98
N LEU A 429 14.75 -10.75 -26.22
CA LEU A 429 15.64 -11.81 -26.66
C LEU A 429 14.90 -13.14 -26.51
N ASP A 430 15.25 -14.13 -27.33
CA ASP A 430 14.50 -15.39 -27.51
C ASP A 430 14.19 -16.14 -26.19
N THR A 431 14.99 -15.91 -25.14
CA THR A 431 14.67 -16.09 -23.71
C THR A 431 15.81 -15.45 -22.92
N VAL A 432 15.57 -14.35 -22.19
CA VAL A 432 16.53 -13.82 -21.21
C VAL A 432 15.90 -13.86 -19.84
N GLY A 433 16.64 -14.47 -18.92
CA GLY A 433 16.32 -14.41 -17.51
C GLY A 433 16.81 -13.08 -16.93
N TYR A 434 15.93 -12.39 -16.22
CA TYR A 434 16.23 -11.16 -15.50
C TYR A 434 16.32 -11.43 -14.02
N ASN A 435 17.17 -10.65 -13.36
CA ASN A 435 17.12 -10.55 -11.90
C ASN A 435 16.45 -9.26 -11.49
N ILE A 436 15.48 -9.38 -10.60
CA ILE A 436 14.74 -8.29 -9.95
C ILE A 436 15.15 -8.29 -8.47
N VAL A 437 15.35 -7.11 -7.89
CA VAL A 437 15.60 -6.97 -6.45
C VAL A 437 14.39 -6.40 -5.78
N VAL A 438 13.94 -7.11 -4.75
CA VAL A 438 12.84 -6.73 -3.88
C VAL A 438 13.43 -6.41 -2.51
N THR A 439 13.14 -5.21 -2.03
CA THR A 439 13.51 -4.77 -0.68
C THR A 439 12.23 -4.58 0.10
N ASP A 440 12.13 -5.24 1.25
CA ASP A 440 11.06 -5.01 2.22
C ASP A 440 11.12 -3.55 2.70
N SER A 441 10.03 -2.81 2.49
CA SER A 441 9.91 -1.38 2.79
C SER A 441 9.04 -1.14 4.01
N ALA A 442 7.78 -1.62 4.02
CA ALA A 442 6.79 -1.39 5.08
C ALA A 442 6.40 -2.67 5.86
N GLY A 443 6.74 -3.86 5.35
CA GLY A 443 6.39 -5.16 5.92
C GLY A 443 7.27 -6.27 5.36
N THR A 444 6.85 -7.55 5.43
CA THR A 444 7.58 -8.66 4.80
C THR A 444 6.71 -9.47 3.85
N HIS A 445 7.29 -9.82 2.70
CA HIS A 445 6.65 -10.69 1.73
C HIS A 445 7.04 -12.17 1.93
N ASP A 446 6.20 -13.10 1.45
CA ASP A 446 6.58 -14.51 1.29
C ASP A 446 7.48 -14.65 0.05
N PRO A 447 8.78 -14.97 0.22
CA PRO A 447 9.74 -15.04 -0.88
C PRO A 447 9.49 -16.19 -1.87
N SER A 448 8.54 -17.10 -1.60
CA SER A 448 8.20 -18.20 -2.51
C SER A 448 7.00 -17.91 -3.42
N SER A 449 6.30 -16.81 -3.17
CA SER A 449 5.01 -16.48 -3.80
C SER A 449 5.10 -15.53 -5.00
N GLY A 450 6.30 -15.07 -5.34
CA GLY A 450 6.51 -13.98 -6.28
C GLY A 450 6.06 -14.29 -7.71
N LEU A 451 5.33 -13.34 -8.31
CA LEU A 451 4.93 -13.36 -9.72
C LEU A 451 5.27 -12.03 -10.39
N LEU A 452 5.78 -12.09 -11.62
CA LEU A 452 5.80 -10.96 -12.55
C LEU A 452 4.55 -11.04 -13.42
N HIS A 453 3.75 -9.99 -13.41
CA HIS A 453 2.59 -9.81 -14.28
C HIS A 453 2.99 -8.90 -15.42
N TYR A 454 2.69 -9.28 -16.67
CA TYR A 454 3.01 -8.46 -17.83
C TYR A 454 1.90 -8.50 -18.89
N SER A 455 1.71 -7.40 -19.61
CA SER A 455 0.72 -7.21 -20.66
C SER A 455 1.34 -6.42 -21.81
N ALA A 456 1.16 -6.89 -23.04
CA ALA A 456 1.59 -6.19 -24.25
C ALA A 456 0.42 -5.39 -24.84
N ASN A 457 0.63 -4.09 -25.11
CA ASN A 457 -0.35 -3.17 -25.72
C ASN A 457 -1.72 -3.16 -25.05
N GLY A 458 -1.79 -3.29 -23.73
CA GLY A 458 -3.07 -3.33 -23.01
C GLY A 458 -3.87 -4.61 -23.25
N GLY A 459 -3.24 -5.69 -23.71
CA GLY A 459 -3.83 -7.02 -23.72
C GLY A 459 -4.07 -7.58 -22.31
N ALA A 460 -4.54 -8.83 -22.22
CA ALA A 460 -4.68 -9.50 -20.93
C ALA A 460 -3.30 -9.70 -20.28
N TYR A 461 -3.23 -9.53 -18.95
CA TYR A 461 -2.03 -9.84 -18.18
C TYR A 461 -1.73 -11.33 -18.21
N GLN A 462 -0.46 -11.65 -18.44
CA GLN A 462 0.16 -12.96 -18.29
C GLN A 462 1.06 -12.96 -17.06
N THR A 463 1.39 -14.13 -16.53
CA THR A 463 2.24 -14.28 -15.34
C THR A 463 3.48 -15.13 -15.62
N ALA A 464 4.60 -14.73 -15.02
CA ALA A 464 5.85 -15.48 -14.96
C ALA A 464 6.32 -15.61 -13.49
N PRO A 465 6.73 -16.79 -13.02
CA PRO A 465 7.15 -16.97 -11.64
C PRO A 465 8.48 -16.26 -11.35
N LEU A 466 8.55 -15.60 -10.19
CA LEU A 466 9.78 -15.05 -9.62
C LEU A 466 10.44 -16.11 -8.75
N VAL A 467 11.57 -16.65 -9.19
CA VAL A 467 12.32 -17.69 -8.46
C VAL A 467 13.34 -17.03 -7.54
N SER A 468 13.18 -17.16 -6.23
CA SER A 468 14.13 -16.58 -5.26
C SER A 468 15.55 -17.14 -5.44
N LEU A 469 16.53 -16.24 -5.55
CA LEU A 469 17.96 -16.54 -5.49
C LEU A 469 18.55 -16.28 -4.09
N GLY A 470 17.72 -15.85 -3.14
CA GLY A 470 18.12 -15.39 -1.81
C GLY A 470 18.50 -13.91 -1.76
N GLY A 471 18.54 -13.34 -0.55
CA GLY A 471 18.93 -11.94 -0.32
C GLY A 471 18.04 -10.90 -1.02
N GLY A 472 16.74 -11.17 -1.15
CA GLY A 472 15.78 -10.29 -1.85
C GLY A 472 15.91 -10.29 -3.38
N THR A 473 16.77 -11.13 -3.95
CA THR A 473 16.94 -11.23 -5.42
C THR A 473 16.09 -12.35 -6.00
N TYR A 474 15.42 -12.06 -7.11
CA TYR A 474 14.50 -12.96 -7.79
C TYR A 474 14.86 -13.09 -9.26
N HIS A 475 14.81 -14.31 -9.78
CA HIS A 475 15.02 -14.61 -11.19
C HIS A 475 13.69 -14.84 -11.91
N VAL A 476 13.53 -14.24 -13.09
CA VAL A 476 12.34 -14.42 -13.93
C VAL A 476 12.73 -14.65 -15.37
N ILE A 477 12.02 -15.55 -16.05
CA ILE A 477 12.19 -15.80 -17.49
C ILE A 477 10.90 -15.37 -18.18
N LEU A 478 11.00 -14.37 -19.05
CA LEU A 478 9.90 -13.95 -19.91
C LEU A 478 9.96 -14.70 -21.25
N PRO A 479 8.80 -15.00 -21.87
CA PRO A 479 8.78 -15.44 -23.26
C PRO A 479 9.25 -14.31 -24.19
N ALA A 480 9.52 -14.64 -25.46
CA ALA A 480 9.81 -13.63 -26.47
C ALA A 480 8.63 -12.64 -26.59
N LEU A 481 8.93 -11.34 -26.50
CA LEU A 481 7.95 -10.26 -26.61
C LEU A 481 8.02 -9.63 -28.01
N PRO A 482 6.89 -9.21 -28.63
CA PRO A 482 6.95 -8.56 -29.94
C PRO A 482 7.65 -7.19 -29.86
N CYS A 483 8.24 -6.70 -30.97
CA CYS A 483 8.97 -5.42 -30.95
C CYS A 483 8.12 -4.19 -30.86
N GLU A 484 8.74 -3.15 -30.27
CA GLU A 484 8.20 -1.80 -30.14
C GLU A 484 6.82 -1.80 -29.45
N GLN A 485 6.52 -2.89 -28.73
CA GLN A 485 5.30 -3.01 -27.96
C GLN A 485 5.50 -2.39 -26.60
N SER A 486 4.48 -1.66 -26.17
CA SER A 486 4.40 -1.16 -24.82
C SER A 486 4.05 -2.34 -23.91
N ILE A 487 4.92 -2.61 -22.95
CA ILE A 487 4.79 -3.66 -21.95
C ILE A 487 4.41 -3.00 -20.63
N ASN A 488 3.17 -3.22 -20.20
CA ASN A 488 2.75 -2.91 -18.84
C ASN A 488 3.11 -4.09 -17.96
N TYR A 489 3.73 -3.85 -16.82
CA TYR A 489 4.11 -4.91 -15.90
C TYR A 489 4.11 -4.46 -14.45
N TYR A 490 4.00 -5.43 -13.54
CA TYR A 490 4.12 -5.24 -12.10
C TYR A 490 4.49 -6.56 -11.45
N VAL A 491 4.96 -6.53 -10.21
CA VAL A 491 5.21 -7.76 -9.44
C VAL A 491 4.18 -7.90 -8.33
N SER A 492 3.91 -9.14 -7.95
CA SER A 492 3.10 -9.45 -6.78
C SER A 492 3.76 -10.49 -5.90
N PHE A 493 3.57 -10.36 -4.60
CA PHE A 493 3.88 -11.40 -3.62
C PHE A 493 2.69 -11.55 -2.68
N LEU A 494 2.58 -12.70 -2.03
CA LEU A 494 1.80 -12.78 -0.80
C LEU A 494 2.55 -12.11 0.35
N ASN A 495 1.82 -11.58 1.32
CA ASN A 495 2.39 -11.27 2.65
C ASN A 495 3.07 -12.54 3.21
N SER A 496 4.09 -12.36 4.06
CA SER A 496 4.71 -13.42 4.87
C SER A 496 3.74 -14.39 5.58
N ASP A 497 2.51 -14.00 5.92
CA ASP A 497 1.46 -14.86 6.50
C ASP A 497 0.51 -15.50 5.45
N SER A 498 0.74 -15.21 4.17
CA SER A 498 -0.08 -15.62 3.02
C SER A 498 -1.54 -15.13 3.02
N SER A 499 -1.88 -14.11 3.82
CA SER A 499 -3.26 -13.64 3.99
C SER A 499 -3.77 -12.77 2.83
N TYR A 500 -2.91 -12.00 2.17
CA TYR A 500 -3.26 -11.16 1.03
C TYR A 500 -2.11 -11.02 0.02
N THR A 501 -2.46 -10.60 -1.19
CA THR A 501 -1.52 -10.28 -2.27
C THR A 501 -1.14 -8.80 -2.21
N ILE A 502 0.16 -8.54 -2.23
CA ILE A 502 0.79 -7.24 -2.32
C ILE A 502 1.31 -7.05 -3.75
N THR A 503 1.17 -5.85 -4.31
CA THR A 503 1.72 -5.51 -5.62
C THR A 503 2.64 -4.30 -5.58
N GLU A 504 3.61 -4.27 -6.50
CA GLU A 504 4.46 -3.10 -6.76
C GLU A 504 4.46 -2.84 -8.29
N PRO A 505 4.03 -1.65 -8.74
CA PRO A 505 3.63 -0.51 -7.92
C PRO A 505 2.28 -0.75 -7.24
N LEU A 506 2.03 -0.03 -6.15
CA LEU A 506 0.72 0.01 -5.52
C LEU A 506 -0.34 0.41 -6.55
N GLY A 507 -1.45 -0.33 -6.63
CA GLY A 507 -2.48 -0.08 -7.65
C GLY A 507 -2.13 -0.57 -9.04
N SER A 508 -1.19 -1.50 -9.16
CA SER A 508 -0.69 -2.03 -10.43
C SER A 508 -1.72 -2.44 -11.50
N SER A 509 -2.98 -2.71 -11.14
CA SER A 509 -4.06 -2.91 -12.11
C SER A 509 -4.42 -1.64 -12.91
N THR A 510 -4.21 -0.46 -12.32
CA THR A 510 -4.48 0.86 -12.91
C THR A 510 -3.20 1.64 -13.22
N THR A 511 -2.14 1.47 -12.43
CA THR A 511 -0.88 2.23 -12.53
C THR A 511 0.37 1.34 -12.70
N PRO A 512 0.39 0.36 -13.64
CA PRO A 512 1.54 -0.53 -13.80
C PRO A 512 2.81 0.21 -14.22
N PHE A 513 3.98 -0.40 -13.99
CA PHE A 513 5.18 0.04 -14.69
C PHE A 513 5.01 -0.14 -16.19
N ASN A 514 5.69 0.72 -16.95
CA ASN A 514 5.70 0.64 -18.40
C ASN A 514 7.14 0.49 -18.91
N ALA A 515 7.31 -0.34 -19.93
CA ALA A 515 8.54 -0.47 -20.68
C ALA A 515 8.27 -0.71 -22.17
N LEU A 516 9.28 -0.51 -23.00
CA LEU A 516 9.26 -0.83 -24.42
C LEU A 516 10.05 -2.12 -24.68
N SER A 517 9.46 -3.04 -25.42
CA SER A 517 10.13 -4.26 -25.88
C SER A 517 11.07 -3.95 -27.05
N ILE A 518 12.40 -4.08 -26.83
CA ILE A 518 13.45 -3.80 -27.84
C ILE A 518 14.57 -4.84 -27.75
N ARG A 519 15.42 -5.01 -28.77
CA ARG A 519 16.55 -5.96 -28.69
C ARG A 519 17.69 -5.41 -27.84
N SER A 520 18.08 -4.18 -28.10
CA SER A 520 19.13 -3.47 -27.37
C SER A 520 19.01 -1.97 -27.61
N ASP A 521 19.46 -1.19 -26.66
CA ASP A 521 19.60 0.24 -26.72
C ASP A 521 21.07 0.67 -26.60
N THR A 522 21.33 1.92 -26.95
CA THR A 522 22.60 2.59 -26.70
C THR A 522 22.31 4.04 -26.40
N LEU A 523 22.76 4.52 -25.23
CA LEU A 523 22.63 5.92 -24.86
C LEU A 523 23.42 6.80 -25.84
N ILE A 524 22.74 7.76 -26.45
CA ILE A 524 23.29 8.73 -27.41
C ILE A 524 23.52 10.08 -26.75
N PHE A 525 22.57 10.49 -25.91
CA PHE A 525 22.58 11.76 -25.20
C PHE A 525 21.87 11.61 -23.86
N SER A 526 22.39 12.23 -22.82
CA SER A 526 21.78 12.31 -21.49
C SER A 526 22.17 13.65 -20.89
N ASP A 527 21.22 14.28 -20.20
CA ASP A 527 21.43 15.50 -19.44
C ASP A 527 20.56 15.45 -18.17
N ASP A 528 21.24 15.40 -17.03
CA ASP A 528 20.68 15.42 -15.67
C ASP A 528 20.56 16.86 -15.13
N PHE A 529 20.85 17.87 -15.97
CA PHE A 529 20.77 19.30 -15.65
C PHE A 529 21.63 19.76 -14.48
N GLU A 530 22.59 18.97 -14.02
CA GLU A 530 23.58 19.40 -13.03
C GLU A 530 24.61 20.36 -13.62
N THR A 531 24.91 20.15 -14.91
CA THR A 531 25.79 21.00 -15.71
C THR A 531 25.05 21.63 -16.88
N ASP A 532 25.49 22.81 -17.32
CA ASP A 532 24.89 23.46 -18.48
C ASP A 532 25.41 22.81 -19.77
N MET A 533 24.58 21.99 -20.42
CA MET A 533 24.90 21.38 -21.72
C MET A 533 24.36 22.16 -22.93
N GLY A 534 23.90 23.40 -22.73
CA GLY A 534 23.55 24.33 -23.82
C GLY A 534 22.10 24.29 -24.26
N TRP A 535 21.17 24.07 -23.33
CA TRP A 535 19.73 24.22 -23.58
C TRP A 535 19.38 25.68 -23.89
N THR A 536 18.44 25.87 -24.80
CA THR A 536 18.00 27.21 -25.23
C THR A 536 16.66 27.54 -24.59
N VAL A 537 16.64 28.63 -23.81
CA VAL A 537 15.41 29.22 -23.27
C VAL A 537 14.86 30.23 -24.28
N GLY A 538 13.59 30.07 -24.60
CA GLY A 538 12.84 30.90 -25.55
C GLY A 538 12.75 30.31 -26.97
N PHE A 539 11.65 30.62 -27.64
CA PHE A 539 11.43 30.35 -29.06
C PHE A 539 10.74 31.54 -29.75
N THR A 540 10.75 31.56 -31.09
CA THR A 540 10.04 32.61 -31.84
C THR A 540 8.53 32.53 -31.56
N GLY A 541 7.99 33.59 -30.96
CA GLY A 541 6.57 33.67 -30.58
C GLY A 541 6.30 33.57 -29.08
N ASP A 542 7.31 33.23 -28.28
CA ASP A 542 7.21 33.29 -26.82
C ASP A 542 6.99 34.73 -26.36
N ASN A 543 6.07 34.90 -25.41
CA ASN A 543 5.57 36.19 -24.98
C ASN A 543 5.12 36.21 -23.50
N ALA A 544 5.42 35.16 -22.75
CA ALA A 544 5.18 35.14 -21.31
C ALA A 544 6.00 36.26 -20.63
N THR A 545 5.40 36.94 -19.64
CA THR A 545 6.07 38.04 -18.91
C THR A 545 6.81 37.56 -17.67
N THR A 546 6.44 36.38 -17.16
CA THR A 546 6.93 35.68 -15.96
C THR A 546 6.94 34.17 -16.27
N GLY A 547 7.43 33.34 -15.35
CA GLY A 547 7.49 31.88 -15.53
C GLY A 547 8.47 31.43 -16.62
N ILE A 548 9.56 32.15 -16.83
CA ILE A 548 10.56 31.81 -17.86
C ILE A 548 11.46 30.66 -17.36
N TRP A 549 11.65 29.64 -18.21
CA TRP A 549 12.46 28.47 -17.88
C TRP A 549 13.83 28.83 -17.30
N THR A 550 14.15 28.23 -16.16
CA THR A 550 15.35 28.52 -15.37
C THR A 550 15.90 27.21 -14.82
N ARG A 551 17.22 27.00 -14.93
CA ARG A 551 17.93 25.83 -14.37
C ARG A 551 18.36 26.12 -12.94
N VAL A 552 17.75 25.46 -11.96
CA VAL A 552 17.95 25.71 -10.52
C VAL A 552 17.72 24.43 -9.72
N ASP A 553 18.22 24.45 -8.49
CA ASP A 553 17.70 23.62 -7.39
C ASP A 553 16.35 24.22 -6.95
N PRO A 554 15.21 23.60 -7.24
CA PRO A 554 13.90 24.22 -7.08
C PRO A 554 13.61 24.62 -5.62
N ILE A 555 12.67 25.53 -5.44
CA ILE A 555 12.11 25.86 -4.13
C ILE A 555 10.64 25.49 -4.20
N GLY A 556 10.24 24.51 -3.42
CA GLY A 556 8.89 23.95 -3.46
C GLY A 556 7.81 24.99 -3.18
N THR A 557 6.76 24.94 -3.99
CA THR A 557 5.50 25.65 -3.74
C THR A 557 4.37 24.62 -3.74
N GLY A 558 3.11 25.04 -3.62
CA GLY A 558 1.99 24.12 -3.86
C GLY A 558 1.83 23.69 -5.33
N ALA A 559 2.59 24.28 -6.27
CA ALA A 559 2.51 24.00 -7.71
C ALA A 559 3.85 23.61 -8.36
N GLN A 560 4.99 24.04 -7.83
CA GLN A 560 6.36 23.71 -8.27
C GLN A 560 6.96 22.61 -7.38
N PRO A 561 7.79 21.70 -7.92
CA PRO A 561 8.54 20.75 -7.10
C PRO A 561 9.47 21.46 -6.12
N GLU A 562 9.76 20.78 -5.00
CA GLU A 562 10.85 21.15 -4.10
C GLU A 562 12.20 20.70 -4.65
N ASP A 563 12.29 19.46 -5.09
CA ASP A 563 13.54 18.84 -5.54
C ASP A 563 13.46 18.45 -7.02
N ASP A 564 14.62 18.09 -7.57
CA ASP A 564 14.76 17.44 -8.87
C ASP A 564 14.11 16.04 -8.87
N ASN A 565 14.18 15.33 -9.99
CA ASN A 565 13.68 13.96 -10.06
C ASN A 565 14.66 13.00 -9.38
N ASP A 566 14.20 12.29 -8.33
CA ASP A 566 14.99 11.45 -7.40
C ASP A 566 15.60 10.17 -8.02
N THR A 567 15.92 10.16 -9.32
CA THR A 567 16.57 9.02 -9.99
C THR A 567 18.10 9.14 -10.06
N GLY A 568 18.64 10.34 -9.76
CA GLY A 568 20.05 10.70 -9.84
C GLY A 568 20.72 11.06 -8.50
N SER A 569 21.88 11.72 -8.58
CA SER A 569 22.60 12.28 -7.43
C SER A 569 22.71 13.82 -7.51
N GLY A 570 21.75 14.42 -8.22
CA GLY A 570 21.65 15.85 -8.49
C GLY A 570 20.76 16.59 -7.49
N THR A 571 20.59 17.89 -7.70
CA THR A 571 19.52 18.69 -7.11
C THR A 571 18.88 19.65 -8.11
N ARG A 572 19.38 19.73 -9.35
CA ARG A 572 19.01 20.77 -10.31
C ARG A 572 18.17 20.21 -11.43
N CYS A 573 17.10 20.92 -11.74
CA CYS A 573 16.30 20.70 -12.93
C CYS A 573 15.96 22.02 -13.62
N TYR A 574 15.20 21.96 -14.71
CA TYR A 574 14.58 23.16 -15.29
C TYR A 574 13.17 23.33 -14.74
N VAL A 575 12.85 24.52 -14.25
CA VAL A 575 11.50 24.94 -13.85
C VAL A 575 11.10 26.25 -14.51
N THR A 576 9.81 26.53 -14.65
CA THR A 576 9.28 27.82 -15.17
C THR A 576 9.49 28.95 -14.16
N GLY A 577 10.74 29.36 -13.98
CA GLY A 577 11.15 30.34 -12.97
C GLY A 577 11.33 29.71 -11.60
N GLN A 578 12.00 30.41 -10.68
CA GLN A 578 12.33 29.88 -9.36
C GLN A 578 11.36 30.37 -8.29
N GLY A 579 10.61 29.46 -7.67
CA GLY A 579 9.80 29.66 -6.46
C GLY A 579 10.46 30.44 -5.32
N ALA A 580 9.67 30.82 -4.32
CA ALA A 580 10.11 31.62 -3.18
C ALA A 580 10.07 30.80 -1.87
N PRO A 581 11.00 31.02 -0.92
CA PRO A 581 10.98 30.33 0.36
C PRO A 581 9.70 30.61 1.18
N TYR A 582 9.29 29.61 1.97
CA TYR A 582 8.17 29.74 2.90
C TYR A 582 8.44 30.86 3.93
N GLY A 583 7.57 31.87 3.98
CA GLY A 583 7.68 33.02 4.90
C GLY A 583 8.01 34.37 4.25
N ASP A 584 8.19 34.44 2.93
CA ASP A 584 8.17 35.72 2.20
C ASP A 584 6.72 36.28 2.22
N THR A 585 6.59 37.58 2.48
CA THR A 585 5.28 38.25 2.69
C THR A 585 4.54 38.59 1.39
N ALA A 586 5.16 38.34 0.23
CA ALA A 586 4.51 38.36 -1.07
C ALA A 586 3.99 36.96 -1.42
N GLU A 587 2.88 36.87 -2.16
CA GLU A 587 2.22 35.61 -2.53
C GLU A 587 3.24 34.60 -3.08
N VAL A 588 3.55 33.58 -2.26
CA VAL A 588 4.57 32.54 -2.56
C VAL A 588 4.11 31.64 -3.71
N LEU A 589 2.81 31.40 -3.80
CA LEU A 589 2.14 30.70 -4.90
C LEU A 589 1.92 31.65 -6.09
N GLY A 590 2.33 31.24 -7.29
CA GLY A 590 2.06 31.98 -8.53
C GLY A 590 3.03 33.14 -8.83
N ARG A 591 4.10 33.30 -8.04
CA ARG A 591 5.10 34.35 -8.31
C ARG A 591 5.88 34.13 -9.62
N ASN A 592 6.13 32.88 -9.95
CA ASN A 592 6.73 32.49 -11.23
C ASN A 592 5.74 31.68 -12.05
N ASP A 593 4.47 31.98 -11.88
CA ASP A 593 3.46 31.61 -12.84
C ASP A 593 3.90 32.04 -14.24
N VAL A 594 3.64 31.20 -15.23
CA VAL A 594 3.76 31.63 -16.62
C VAL A 594 2.64 32.63 -16.85
N ASP A 595 2.90 33.94 -16.93
CA ASP A 595 1.81 34.91 -17.19
C ASP A 595 1.71 35.33 -18.66
N GLY A 596 0.48 35.33 -19.18
CA GLY A 596 0.08 36.11 -20.34
C GLY A 596 0.67 35.66 -21.68
N GLY A 597 1.16 34.42 -21.77
CA GLY A 597 1.83 33.94 -22.96
C GLY A 597 2.41 32.54 -22.87
N ARG A 598 3.42 32.33 -23.72
CA ARG A 598 4.15 31.06 -23.86
C ARG A 598 5.62 31.24 -23.50
N THR A 599 6.22 30.17 -23.00
CA THR A 599 7.64 30.03 -22.70
C THR A 599 8.15 28.66 -23.15
N SER A 600 9.28 28.63 -23.86
CA SER A 600 9.85 27.41 -24.44
C SER A 600 11.22 27.08 -23.86
N LEU A 601 11.49 25.78 -23.70
CA LEU A 601 12.81 25.21 -23.41
C LEU A 601 13.17 24.22 -24.53
N ILE A 602 14.34 24.36 -25.14
CA ILE A 602 14.75 23.58 -26.31
C ILE A 602 16.06 22.85 -26.02
N SER A 603 16.09 21.55 -26.31
CA SER A 603 17.27 20.70 -26.14
C SER A 603 18.43 21.11 -27.06
N PRO A 604 19.67 20.76 -26.70
CA PRO A 604 20.77 20.64 -27.65
C PRO A 604 20.41 19.69 -28.80
N ALA A 605 21.16 19.79 -29.90
CA ALA A 605 20.97 18.90 -31.04
C ALA A 605 21.54 17.49 -30.74
N PHE A 606 20.81 16.45 -31.11
CA PHE A 606 21.26 15.05 -31.01
C PHE A 606 21.13 14.32 -32.35
N ASP A 607 21.91 13.25 -32.52
CA ASP A 607 22.06 12.52 -33.78
C ASP A 607 21.42 11.13 -33.75
N LEU A 608 20.36 10.96 -34.55
CA LEU A 608 19.70 9.68 -34.80
C LEU A 608 19.74 9.28 -36.29
N ALA A 609 20.65 9.86 -37.08
CA ALA A 609 20.73 9.57 -38.50
C ALA A 609 20.99 8.07 -38.77
N GLY A 610 20.09 7.47 -39.56
CA GLY A 610 20.18 6.06 -39.93
C GLY A 610 19.87 5.07 -38.81
N LYS A 611 19.29 5.53 -37.69
CA LYS A 611 18.89 4.72 -36.53
C LYS A 611 17.45 5.01 -36.15
N ASN A 612 16.78 4.09 -35.46
CA ASN A 612 15.59 4.43 -34.67
C ASN A 612 16.05 4.88 -33.28
N GLY A 613 15.27 5.72 -32.62
CA GLY A 613 15.61 6.20 -31.29
C GLY A 613 14.40 6.33 -30.38
N VAL A 614 14.68 6.37 -29.08
CA VAL A 614 13.72 6.65 -28.03
C VAL A 614 14.17 7.89 -27.28
N ILE A 615 13.24 8.81 -27.07
CA ILE A 615 13.43 10.00 -26.24
C ILE A 615 12.73 9.74 -24.91
N ARG A 616 13.43 10.00 -23.80
CA ARG A 616 12.93 9.89 -22.43
C ARG A 616 13.16 11.20 -21.69
N TYR A 617 12.23 11.57 -20.82
CA TYR A 617 12.36 12.72 -19.92
C TYR A 617 11.44 12.56 -18.71
N ALA A 618 11.82 13.17 -17.59
CA ALA A 618 10.93 13.45 -16.47
C ALA A 618 10.31 14.85 -16.66
N ARG A 619 9.02 14.98 -16.34
CA ARG A 619 8.32 16.27 -16.39
C ARG A 619 7.42 16.49 -15.19
N TRP A 620 7.31 17.73 -14.78
CA TRP A 620 6.35 18.22 -13.79
C TRP A 620 5.41 19.22 -14.46
N TYR A 621 4.13 19.22 -14.09
CA TYR A 621 3.16 20.20 -14.60
C TYR A 621 2.04 20.43 -13.59
N SER A 622 1.72 21.71 -13.37
CA SER A 622 0.58 22.18 -12.58
C SER A 622 -0.14 23.31 -13.31
N ASN A 623 -1.47 23.25 -13.35
CA ASN A 623 -2.41 24.28 -13.78
C ASN A 623 -3.72 24.24 -12.95
N ASN A 624 -3.67 23.66 -11.74
CA ASN A 624 -4.86 23.31 -10.94
C ASN A 624 -5.50 24.48 -10.18
N SER A 625 -4.89 25.68 -10.25
CA SER A 625 -5.30 26.86 -9.47
C SER A 625 -5.37 28.10 -10.37
N GLY A 626 -5.74 29.25 -9.78
CA GLY A 626 -5.85 30.53 -10.48
C GLY A 626 -7.27 30.84 -10.96
N ALA A 627 -7.40 31.78 -11.91
CA ALA A 627 -8.70 32.32 -12.33
C ALA A 627 -9.50 31.37 -13.25
N ASN A 628 -8.83 30.43 -13.91
CA ASN A 628 -9.46 29.48 -14.83
C ASN A 628 -8.73 28.11 -14.86
N PRO A 629 -8.63 27.41 -13.71
CA PRO A 629 -7.81 26.20 -13.56
C PRO A 629 -8.17 25.10 -14.57
N GLU A 630 -7.23 24.19 -14.81
CA GLU A 630 -7.35 23.01 -15.69
C GLU A 630 -7.51 23.33 -17.20
N THR A 631 -7.38 24.60 -17.60
CA THR A 631 -7.57 24.99 -19.00
C THR A 631 -6.28 25.11 -19.82
N GLN A 632 -5.13 25.15 -19.15
CA GLN A 632 -3.82 25.35 -19.77
C GLN A 632 -3.16 24.04 -20.18
N LYS A 633 -2.16 24.12 -21.07
CA LYS A 633 -1.44 22.93 -21.57
C LYS A 633 0.05 23.20 -21.70
N MET A 634 0.85 22.14 -21.52
CA MET A 634 2.25 22.11 -21.93
C MET A 634 2.42 21.16 -23.12
N ALA A 635 2.96 21.67 -24.24
CA ALA A 635 3.20 20.88 -25.43
C ALA A 635 4.68 20.50 -25.54
N ILE A 636 4.96 19.21 -25.78
CA ILE A 636 6.30 18.70 -26.07
C ILE A 636 6.34 18.34 -27.55
N THR A 637 7.21 19.01 -28.29
CA THR A 637 7.30 18.89 -29.76
C THR A 637 8.70 18.52 -30.21
N ILE A 638 8.83 17.85 -31.35
CA ILE A 638 10.10 17.35 -31.89
C ILE A 638 10.41 17.94 -33.27
N SER A 639 11.70 18.20 -33.51
CA SER A 639 12.26 18.73 -34.75
C SER A 639 13.29 17.74 -35.32
N ASN A 640 13.40 17.67 -36.64
CA ASN A 640 14.48 17.00 -37.36
C ASN A 640 15.28 17.95 -38.26
N ASP A 641 15.08 19.26 -38.14
CA ASP A 641 15.67 20.32 -38.97
C ASP A 641 16.48 21.35 -38.15
N ASN A 642 17.09 20.90 -37.05
CA ASN A 642 17.86 21.70 -36.10
C ASN A 642 17.05 22.76 -35.32
N GLY A 643 15.73 22.55 -35.17
CA GLY A 643 14.84 23.44 -34.45
C GLY A 643 14.39 24.65 -35.29
N VAL A 644 14.44 24.56 -36.61
CA VAL A 644 13.83 25.57 -37.50
C VAL A 644 12.31 25.43 -37.44
N THR A 645 11.82 24.19 -37.46
CA THR A 645 10.40 23.86 -37.24
C THR A 645 10.27 22.70 -36.24
N PHE A 646 9.10 22.62 -35.59
CA PHE A 646 8.72 21.52 -34.70
C PHE A 646 7.38 20.94 -35.19
N PRO A 647 7.39 20.17 -36.29
CA PRO A 647 6.16 19.78 -36.98
C PRO A 647 5.33 18.74 -36.24
N GLU A 648 5.94 17.99 -35.31
CA GLU A 648 5.31 16.85 -34.63
C GLU A 648 5.28 17.05 -33.12
N THR A 649 4.21 16.56 -32.50
CA THR A 649 3.96 16.64 -31.05
C THR A 649 4.13 15.27 -30.42
N LEU A 650 5.07 15.14 -29.49
CA LEU A 650 5.24 13.93 -28.69
C LEU A 650 4.11 13.80 -27.67
N GLU A 651 3.79 14.91 -26.99
CA GLU A 651 2.80 14.95 -25.93
C GLU A 651 2.16 16.34 -25.76
N VAL A 652 0.92 16.34 -25.27
CA VAL A 652 0.25 17.53 -24.75
C VAL A 652 -0.21 17.22 -23.32
N VAL A 653 0.38 17.90 -22.34
CA VAL A 653 0.15 17.71 -20.92
C VAL A 653 -0.95 18.66 -20.45
N SER A 654 -1.97 18.11 -19.80
CA SER A 654 -3.03 18.87 -19.11
C SER A 654 -3.34 18.31 -17.72
N GLU A 655 -2.60 17.31 -17.27
CA GLU A 655 -2.81 16.58 -16.02
C GLU A 655 -1.97 17.17 -14.89
N ASN A 656 -2.56 17.29 -13.69
CA ASN A 656 -1.95 17.89 -12.50
C ASN A 656 -1.54 16.80 -11.50
N GLN A 657 -0.46 16.10 -11.80
CA GLN A 657 -0.02 14.96 -10.99
C GLN A 657 0.74 15.37 -9.72
N ILE A 658 1.16 16.65 -9.61
CA ILE A 658 1.97 17.21 -8.49
C ILE A 658 3.10 16.24 -8.08
N SER A 659 3.74 15.67 -9.09
CA SER A 659 4.81 14.67 -8.99
C SER A 659 5.56 14.62 -10.32
N TRP A 660 6.81 14.15 -10.29
CA TRP A 660 7.59 13.90 -11.48
C TRP A 660 7.03 12.72 -12.28
N VAL A 661 6.68 12.97 -13.54
CA VAL A 661 6.13 11.96 -14.46
C VAL A 661 7.15 11.67 -15.56
N ILE A 662 7.62 10.43 -15.62
CA ILE A 662 8.55 9.97 -16.66
C ILE A 662 7.77 9.58 -17.91
N LYS A 663 8.23 10.04 -19.08
CA LYS A 663 7.64 9.72 -20.38
C LYS A 663 8.70 9.23 -21.37
N GLN A 664 8.26 8.42 -22.33
CA GLN A 664 9.11 7.92 -23.40
C GLN A 664 8.39 7.85 -24.75
N PHE A 665 9.12 8.11 -25.84
CA PHE A 665 8.57 8.15 -27.20
C PHE A 665 9.53 7.54 -28.21
N VAL A 666 9.03 6.64 -29.06
CA VAL A 666 9.77 6.11 -30.23
C VAL A 666 9.74 7.13 -31.35
N VAL A 667 10.90 7.65 -31.74
CA VAL A 667 11.03 8.79 -32.67
C VAL A 667 10.40 8.49 -34.04
N ASN A 668 10.62 7.29 -34.60
CA ASN A 668 10.08 6.90 -35.91
C ASN A 668 8.54 6.92 -36.00
N HIS A 669 7.83 6.90 -34.88
CA HIS A 669 6.37 6.99 -34.87
C HIS A 669 5.86 8.41 -35.17
N TYR A 670 6.72 9.42 -34.99
CA TYR A 670 6.37 10.83 -35.12
C TYR A 670 7.06 11.45 -36.34
N ILE A 671 8.39 11.32 -36.43
CA ILE A 671 9.18 12.03 -37.44
C ILE A 671 10.36 11.20 -37.92
N ALA A 672 10.77 11.40 -39.18
CA ALA A 672 11.94 10.75 -39.73
C ALA A 672 13.23 11.22 -39.00
N PRO A 673 14.04 10.30 -38.43
CA PRO A 673 15.28 10.63 -37.73
C PRO A 673 16.31 11.31 -38.65
N SER A 674 17.02 12.29 -38.09
CA SER A 674 18.13 12.99 -38.73
C SER A 674 19.29 13.17 -37.76
N SER A 675 20.38 13.81 -38.21
CA SER A 675 21.50 14.20 -37.35
C SER A 675 21.31 15.54 -36.65
N GLN A 676 20.11 16.13 -36.75
CA GLN A 676 19.80 17.49 -36.28
C GLN A 676 18.51 17.50 -35.46
N MET A 677 18.31 16.47 -34.66
CA MET A 677 17.10 16.33 -33.86
C MET A 677 17.11 17.29 -32.68
N LYS A 678 15.94 17.84 -32.31
CA LYS A 678 15.73 18.63 -31.08
C LYS A 678 14.35 18.40 -30.50
N VAL A 679 14.22 18.56 -29.19
CA VAL A 679 12.94 18.55 -28.46
C VAL A 679 12.68 19.92 -27.87
N ARG A 680 11.42 20.34 -27.85
CA ARG A 680 10.96 21.60 -27.26
C ARG A 680 9.82 21.35 -26.29
N PHE A 681 9.95 21.90 -25.09
CA PHE A 681 8.95 21.94 -24.03
C PHE A 681 8.35 23.34 -23.99
N GLU A 682 7.07 23.50 -24.35
CA GLU A 682 6.36 24.78 -24.41
C GLU A 682 5.26 24.80 -23.36
N ALA A 683 5.47 25.56 -22.28
CA ALA A 683 4.44 25.84 -21.28
C ALA A 683 3.69 27.14 -21.65
N SER A 684 2.40 27.21 -21.32
CA SER A 684 1.60 28.38 -21.67
C SER A 684 0.52 28.66 -20.64
N ASP A 685 0.28 29.95 -20.39
CA ASP A 685 -0.92 30.45 -19.74
C ASP A 685 -1.58 31.51 -20.63
N LEU A 686 -2.74 31.14 -21.17
CA LEU A 686 -3.46 31.94 -22.14
C LEU A 686 -4.88 32.28 -21.64
N GLY A 687 -5.42 33.39 -22.10
CA GLY A 687 -6.81 33.76 -21.82
C GLY A 687 -6.99 34.32 -20.41
N ALA A 688 -7.91 33.74 -19.64
CA ALA A 688 -8.30 34.25 -18.32
C ALA A 688 -7.26 33.97 -17.21
N GLY A 689 -6.23 33.17 -17.49
CA GLY A 689 -5.13 32.88 -16.58
C GLY A 689 -5.39 31.68 -15.66
N SER A 690 -4.41 30.79 -15.52
CA SER A 690 -4.31 29.75 -14.47
C SER A 690 -2.93 29.84 -13.85
N LEU A 691 -2.78 29.35 -12.62
CA LEU A 691 -1.46 29.21 -12.02
C LEU A 691 -0.73 28.04 -12.69
N VAL A 692 0.15 28.34 -13.65
CA VAL A 692 0.93 27.39 -14.43
C VAL A 692 2.39 27.36 -13.98
N GLU A 693 2.80 26.22 -13.43
CA GLU A 693 4.20 25.92 -13.12
C GLU A 693 4.58 24.56 -13.73
N ALA A 694 5.75 24.49 -14.38
CA ALA A 694 6.22 23.29 -15.07
C ALA A 694 7.69 23.00 -14.77
N GLY A 695 8.07 21.73 -14.87
CA GLY A 695 9.44 21.25 -14.66
C GLY A 695 9.84 20.21 -15.71
N VAL A 696 11.13 20.14 -16.02
CA VAL A 696 11.74 19.10 -16.87
C VAL A 696 13.03 18.64 -16.22
N ASP A 697 13.24 17.33 -16.20
CA ASP A 697 14.45 16.71 -15.68
C ASP A 697 14.83 15.41 -16.42
N ASP A 698 16.03 14.89 -16.19
CA ASP A 698 16.53 13.59 -16.69
C ASP A 698 16.24 13.35 -18.18
N PHE A 699 16.71 14.24 -19.07
CA PHE A 699 16.47 14.12 -20.51
C PHE A 699 17.47 13.17 -21.17
N GLU A 700 16.98 12.10 -21.80
CA GLU A 700 17.80 11.06 -22.40
C GLU A 700 17.34 10.66 -23.79
N VAL A 701 18.29 10.27 -24.62
CA VAL A 701 18.07 9.79 -25.98
C VAL A 701 18.85 8.49 -26.17
N PHE A 702 18.14 7.45 -26.55
CA PHE A 702 18.68 6.14 -26.87
C PHE A 702 18.54 5.87 -28.35
N ALA A 703 19.56 5.31 -28.98
CA ALA A 703 19.39 4.61 -30.25
C ALA A 703 18.93 3.20 -29.92
N ILE A 704 17.89 2.72 -30.60
CA ILE A 704 17.38 1.36 -30.41
C ILE A 704 17.69 0.53 -31.65
N ASP A 705 18.18 -0.69 -31.42
CA ASP A 705 18.21 -1.73 -32.44
C ASP A 705 17.00 -2.63 -32.25
N ILE A 706 16.24 -2.76 -33.33
CA ILE A 706 15.07 -3.64 -33.44
C ILE A 706 15.30 -4.75 -34.47
N SER A 707 16.45 -4.72 -35.16
CA SER A 707 16.73 -5.57 -36.30
C SER A 707 17.72 -6.67 -35.94
N TYR A 708 17.52 -7.84 -36.53
CA TYR A 708 18.41 -8.99 -36.48
C TYR A 708 18.67 -9.44 -37.92
N THR A 709 19.72 -10.24 -38.11
CA THR A 709 19.93 -10.91 -39.40
C THR A 709 19.15 -12.22 -39.36
N PRO A 710 18.10 -12.41 -40.17
CA PRO A 710 17.40 -13.68 -40.22
C PRO A 710 18.38 -14.81 -40.52
N ALA A 711 18.18 -15.94 -39.86
CA ALA A 711 19.06 -17.10 -39.90
C ALA A 711 20.45 -16.97 -39.23
N ASP A 712 20.75 -15.85 -38.56
CA ASP A 712 21.91 -15.74 -37.67
C ASP A 712 21.60 -16.36 -36.29
N VAL A 713 21.28 -17.65 -36.31
CA VAL A 713 20.79 -18.47 -35.20
C VAL A 713 21.76 -18.43 -34.01
N ASN A 714 23.06 -18.32 -34.26
CA ASN A 714 24.08 -18.27 -33.21
C ASN A 714 24.53 -16.84 -32.83
N GLY A 715 24.11 -15.82 -33.58
CA GLY A 715 24.47 -14.42 -33.35
C GLY A 715 25.87 -14.01 -33.75
N VAL A 716 26.50 -14.77 -34.65
CA VAL A 716 27.82 -14.52 -35.19
C VAL A 716 27.71 -14.39 -36.71
N PRO A 717 27.58 -13.16 -37.25
CA PRO A 717 27.57 -12.95 -38.69
C PRO A 717 28.92 -13.34 -39.33
N PRO A 718 28.92 -13.83 -40.59
CA PRO A 718 27.75 -14.04 -41.45
C PRO A 718 27.04 -15.38 -41.17
N VAL A 719 25.76 -15.46 -41.59
CA VAL A 719 24.97 -16.71 -41.59
C VAL A 719 25.75 -17.83 -42.29
N SER A 720 26.00 -18.92 -41.55
CA SER A 720 26.95 -19.98 -41.90
C SER A 720 26.54 -21.35 -41.35
N LEU A 721 27.39 -22.37 -41.54
CA LEU A 721 27.11 -23.74 -41.09
C LEU A 721 26.89 -23.86 -39.57
N PRO A 722 27.61 -23.13 -38.70
CA PRO A 722 27.26 -23.01 -37.28
C PRO A 722 25.78 -22.71 -37.01
N ASP A 723 25.14 -21.82 -37.76
CA ASP A 723 23.71 -21.49 -37.57
C ASP A 723 22.79 -22.68 -37.84
N VAL A 724 23.09 -23.43 -38.91
CA VAL A 724 22.41 -24.70 -39.22
C VAL A 724 22.53 -25.67 -38.04
N ILE A 725 23.73 -25.81 -37.47
CA ILE A 725 24.00 -26.75 -36.37
C ILE A 725 23.19 -26.34 -35.13
N HIS A 726 23.17 -25.05 -34.79
CA HIS A 726 22.38 -24.55 -33.68
C HIS A 726 20.88 -24.79 -33.87
N LEU A 727 20.37 -24.57 -35.08
CA LEU A 727 18.95 -24.76 -35.39
C LEU A 727 18.55 -26.25 -35.36
N VAL A 728 19.41 -27.13 -35.86
CA VAL A 728 19.23 -28.60 -35.79
C VAL A 728 19.20 -29.05 -34.34
N ASN A 729 20.20 -28.64 -33.54
CA ASN A 729 20.27 -29.00 -32.14
C ASN A 729 19.02 -28.53 -31.39
N PHE A 730 18.55 -27.32 -31.70
CA PHE A 730 17.30 -26.82 -31.15
C PHE A 730 16.10 -27.68 -31.57
N VAL A 731 15.86 -27.90 -32.86
CA VAL A 731 14.66 -28.61 -33.35
C VAL A 731 14.58 -30.06 -32.85
N PHE A 732 15.72 -30.72 -32.66
CA PHE A 732 15.80 -32.12 -32.27
C PHE A 732 16.11 -32.36 -30.78
N ASP A 733 16.11 -31.31 -29.96
CA ASP A 733 16.28 -31.45 -28.51
C ASP A 733 15.09 -32.21 -27.89
N LYS A 734 15.39 -33.37 -27.28
CA LYS A 734 14.39 -34.27 -26.69
C LYS A 734 13.95 -33.88 -25.28
N ASP A 735 14.70 -32.98 -24.62
CA ASP A 735 14.50 -32.63 -23.22
C ASP A 735 13.60 -31.39 -23.02
N ARG A 736 12.71 -31.09 -23.99
CA ARG A 736 11.75 -29.98 -23.92
C ARG A 736 10.41 -30.34 -23.24
N PRO A 737 10.19 -30.00 -21.96
CA PRO A 737 8.93 -29.47 -21.49
C PRO A 737 8.98 -27.93 -21.48
N ALA A 738 7.81 -27.32 -21.65
CA ALA A 738 7.62 -25.91 -21.99
C ALA A 738 8.15 -24.85 -20.99
N THR A 739 8.80 -25.21 -19.87
CA THR A 739 9.06 -24.24 -18.79
C THR A 739 10.28 -24.49 -17.89
N THR A 740 11.05 -25.57 -18.01
CA THR A 740 12.25 -25.75 -17.14
C THR A 740 13.25 -26.75 -17.73
N CYS A 741 14.52 -26.36 -17.76
CA CYS A 741 15.63 -27.30 -17.94
C CYS A 741 15.66 -28.29 -16.77
N LEU A 742 15.50 -29.59 -17.05
CA LEU A 742 15.67 -30.63 -16.03
C LEU A 742 17.05 -31.28 -16.16
N GLY A 743 17.95 -30.98 -15.20
CA GLY A 743 19.16 -31.78 -14.93
C GLY A 743 20.47 -30.99 -14.77
N SER A 744 21.48 -31.63 -14.19
CA SER A 744 22.80 -31.07 -13.86
C SER A 744 23.93 -31.50 -14.81
N ALA A 745 23.62 -32.11 -15.95
CA ALA A 745 24.61 -32.59 -16.91
C ALA A 745 25.02 -31.48 -17.88
N PRO A 746 26.32 -31.17 -18.08
CA PRO A 746 26.73 -30.16 -19.05
C PRO A 746 26.32 -30.59 -20.48
N GLY A 747 25.34 -29.90 -21.06
CA GLY A 747 24.82 -30.15 -22.42
C GLY A 747 23.30 -30.31 -22.55
N ASN A 748 22.53 -30.11 -21.49
CA ASN A 748 21.07 -30.28 -21.43
C ASN A 748 20.25 -28.97 -21.44
N CYS A 749 20.91 -27.82 -21.60
CA CYS A 749 20.28 -26.51 -21.83
C CYS A 749 20.99 -25.86 -23.02
N TRP A 750 20.54 -26.14 -24.24
CA TRP A 750 21.11 -25.48 -25.40
C TRP A 750 20.62 -24.03 -25.47
N THR A 751 21.46 -23.10 -25.03
CA THR A 751 21.44 -21.71 -25.48
C THR A 751 22.22 -21.63 -26.80
N PRO A 752 21.66 -21.03 -27.86
CA PRO A 752 20.44 -20.20 -27.88
C PRO A 752 19.15 -20.96 -28.26
N ASN A 753 18.03 -20.56 -27.65
CA ASN A 753 16.68 -20.80 -28.17
C ASN A 753 16.50 -19.88 -29.40
N PRO A 754 16.38 -20.34 -30.64
CA PRO A 754 16.39 -19.49 -31.82
C PRO A 754 14.97 -19.21 -32.32
N LEU A 755 13.98 -19.06 -31.43
CA LEU A 755 12.57 -18.87 -31.79
C LEU A 755 12.40 -17.85 -32.92
N CYS A 756 13.11 -16.73 -32.84
CA CYS A 756 12.93 -15.61 -33.73
C CYS A 756 13.96 -15.57 -34.88
N ARG A 757 15.18 -16.08 -34.66
CA ARG A 757 16.25 -16.17 -35.69
C ARG A 757 16.16 -17.43 -36.55
N GLY A 758 15.49 -18.43 -36.02
CA GLY A 758 15.41 -19.79 -36.52
C GLY A 758 14.18 -20.08 -37.38
N ASP A 759 13.11 -19.27 -37.36
CA ASP A 759 12.00 -19.37 -38.34
C ASP A 759 12.41 -18.71 -39.67
N VAL A 760 13.39 -19.32 -40.32
CA VAL A 760 14.06 -18.74 -41.49
C VAL A 760 13.19 -18.71 -42.76
N ASN A 761 12.05 -19.42 -42.74
CA ASN A 761 11.12 -19.51 -43.87
C ASN A 761 9.84 -18.69 -43.67
N GLY A 762 9.65 -18.07 -42.49
CA GLY A 762 8.49 -17.22 -42.22
C GLY A 762 7.20 -18.00 -41.94
N SER A 763 7.29 -19.21 -41.41
CA SER A 763 6.13 -20.10 -41.22
C SER A 763 5.24 -19.72 -40.02
N GLY A 764 5.74 -18.90 -39.09
CA GLY A 764 5.09 -18.53 -37.83
C GLY A 764 5.23 -19.61 -36.77
N GLY A 765 5.42 -19.21 -35.51
CA GLY A 765 5.62 -20.12 -34.37
C GLY A 765 7.03 -20.69 -34.21
N ASN A 766 7.16 -21.83 -33.52
CA ASN A 766 8.47 -22.39 -33.16
C ASN A 766 9.27 -22.91 -34.39
N PRO A 767 10.59 -22.67 -34.45
CA PRO A 767 11.44 -23.23 -35.49
C PRO A 767 11.30 -24.74 -35.56
N ASN A 768 11.19 -25.23 -36.78
CA ASN A 768 10.90 -26.63 -37.05
C ASN A 768 11.83 -27.17 -38.15
N LEU A 769 11.59 -28.42 -38.58
CA LEU A 769 12.44 -29.07 -39.57
C LEU A 769 12.45 -28.35 -40.93
N GLN A 770 11.37 -27.67 -41.30
CA GLN A 770 11.31 -26.91 -42.55
C GLN A 770 12.29 -25.74 -42.52
N ASP A 771 12.48 -25.12 -41.35
CA ASP A 771 13.45 -24.05 -41.16
C ASP A 771 14.88 -24.54 -41.26
N VAL A 772 15.19 -25.69 -40.65
CA VAL A 772 16.49 -26.35 -40.81
C VAL A 772 16.78 -26.57 -42.30
N ILE A 773 15.83 -27.11 -43.06
CA ILE A 773 16.00 -27.38 -44.49
C ILE A 773 16.22 -26.08 -45.27
N TYR A 774 15.45 -25.04 -44.95
CA TYR A 774 15.57 -23.73 -45.60
C TYR A 774 16.93 -23.09 -45.33
N LEU A 775 17.43 -23.17 -44.10
CA LEU A 775 18.74 -22.65 -43.72
C LEU A 775 19.91 -23.43 -44.33
N VAL A 776 19.79 -24.76 -44.39
CA VAL A 776 20.75 -25.60 -45.13
C VAL A 776 20.81 -25.16 -46.59
N ASN A 777 19.66 -25.01 -47.24
CA ASN A 777 19.64 -24.58 -48.64
C ASN A 777 20.24 -23.18 -48.82
N TYR A 778 19.98 -22.25 -47.90
CA TYR A 778 20.59 -20.92 -47.89
C TYR A 778 22.12 -20.96 -47.77
N VAL A 779 22.67 -21.74 -46.82
CA VAL A 779 24.12 -21.80 -46.57
C VAL A 779 24.88 -22.50 -47.71
N PHE A 780 24.27 -23.52 -48.33
CA PHE A 780 24.90 -24.32 -49.39
C PHE A 780 24.56 -23.85 -50.81
N ASP A 781 23.80 -22.75 -50.96
CA ASP A 781 23.47 -22.19 -52.26
C ASP A 781 24.73 -21.68 -52.99
N LYS A 782 25.04 -22.29 -54.14
CA LYS A 782 26.20 -21.95 -54.97
C LYS A 782 25.97 -20.74 -55.87
N ASP A 783 24.72 -20.29 -56.01
CA ASP A 783 24.34 -19.18 -56.89
C ASP A 783 24.39 -17.80 -56.16
N ARG A 784 24.77 -17.79 -54.87
CA ARG A 784 24.93 -16.57 -54.05
C ARG A 784 26.26 -15.85 -54.34
N LEU A 785 26.25 -14.92 -55.30
CA LEU A 785 27.32 -13.92 -55.47
C LEU A 785 27.00 -12.62 -54.70
N ALA A 786 28.04 -11.86 -54.33
CA ALA A 786 27.94 -10.61 -53.55
C ALA A 786 27.06 -9.51 -54.20
N THR A 787 26.63 -9.69 -55.45
CA THR A 787 25.84 -8.74 -56.26
C THR A 787 24.40 -9.18 -56.51
N GLY A 788 23.91 -10.22 -55.81
CA GLY A 788 22.54 -10.73 -55.94
C GLY A 788 22.44 -12.02 -56.77
N CYS A 789 21.23 -12.59 -56.80
CA CYS A 789 20.94 -13.85 -57.48
C CYS A 789 21.10 -13.79 -59.00
N LEU A 790 21.65 -14.86 -59.58
CA LEU A 790 21.64 -15.11 -61.02
C LEU A 790 20.66 -16.23 -61.37
N GLY A 791 19.63 -15.93 -62.17
CA GLY A 791 18.78 -16.95 -62.80
C GLY A 791 17.31 -16.58 -62.89
N SER A 792 16.62 -17.13 -63.91
CA SER A 792 15.18 -16.92 -64.19
C SER A 792 14.27 -18.03 -63.68
N SER A 793 14.80 -19.00 -62.92
CA SER A 793 14.01 -20.11 -62.36
C SER A 793 13.41 -19.69 -61.00
N PRO A 794 12.09 -19.83 -60.79
CA PRO A 794 11.49 -19.61 -59.47
C PRO A 794 12.00 -20.69 -58.51
N GLY A 795 12.91 -20.34 -57.59
CA GLY A 795 13.49 -21.26 -56.60
C GLY A 795 15.02 -21.21 -56.42
N ASN A 796 15.75 -20.43 -57.23
CA ASN A 796 17.22 -20.31 -57.14
C ASN A 796 17.72 -19.19 -56.19
N CYS A 797 16.84 -18.65 -55.35
CA CYS A 797 17.17 -17.62 -54.38
C CYS A 797 16.55 -18.01 -53.06
N TRP A 798 17.23 -18.85 -52.30
CA TRP A 798 16.85 -19.04 -50.90
C TRP A 798 17.19 -17.74 -50.19
N THR A 799 16.19 -16.91 -49.95
CA THR A 799 16.31 -15.65 -49.19
C THR A 799 15.62 -15.86 -47.87
N VAL A 800 16.38 -15.78 -46.79
CA VAL A 800 15.84 -15.85 -45.43
C VAL A 800 14.76 -14.76 -45.25
N VAL A 801 13.60 -15.17 -44.75
CA VAL A 801 12.44 -14.29 -44.57
C VAL A 801 12.44 -13.76 -43.14
N ARG A 802 12.18 -12.47 -42.94
CA ARG A 802 11.90 -11.92 -41.60
C ARG A 802 10.49 -12.32 -41.19
N THR A 803 10.33 -12.88 -40.00
CA THR A 803 9.02 -12.98 -39.35
C THR A 803 8.69 -11.69 -38.61
N GLY A 804 7.41 -11.32 -38.54
CA GLY A 804 6.95 -10.15 -37.78
C GLY A 804 6.52 -10.47 -36.35
N GLU A 805 6.80 -11.67 -35.83
CA GLU A 805 6.22 -12.18 -34.58
C GLU A 805 7.04 -11.89 -33.30
N CYS A 806 8.35 -11.59 -33.40
CA CYS A 806 9.14 -11.13 -32.25
C CYS A 806 9.75 -9.74 -32.51
N CYS A 807 10.72 -9.32 -31.69
CA CYS A 807 11.58 -8.19 -32.02
C CYS A 807 12.45 -8.36 -33.27
N LEU A 808 11.81 -8.25 -34.44
CA LEU A 808 12.31 -8.75 -35.71
C LEU A 808 12.27 -7.74 -36.86
#